data_AF-A0A2D0NIK2-F1
#
_entry.id   AF-A0A2D0NIK2-F1
#
_cell.length_a   1.000
_cell.length_b   1.000
_cell.length_c   1.000
_cell.angle_alpha   90.00
_cell.angle_beta   90.00
_cell.angle_gamma   90.00
#
_symmetry.space_group_name_H-M   'P 1'
#
loop_
_entity.id
_entity.type
_entity.pdbx_description
1 polymer ?
#
loop_
_entity_poly.entity_id
_entity_poly.type
_entity_poly.pdbx_seq_one_letter_code
_entity_poly.pdbx_strand_id
1 'polypeptide(L)'
;MKNLSGALIISCCLLACASSRMDTSAPTHLQCMYRTNPVGLTVEAPFFTWWMESGKEDVRQSGWQIQVATDSTALLAEENLLWDSGRQDSGREIQAHYAGPALAGNQTYYWRVRTWDQQEAASAYSAIASWETGPDSWQASWISDGSEPFEDRADFFADHPSPLFRKNFELEEMPSEARLHIVGLGYYEAYLNGEKTGAAVLDPGWTDYGERTLYSTFDVREQLHTGANTLGVMLGNGWYNPMPIDHFARWNLREILTIGQPKLIAELHLTFPDGQKKVIVSDNSWKHGDSWILYNDVYLGERQDGRRKIDNWAATDFDDQNWPAASTTTAPGGRLVPQLQPAIEITKRLPAQKVTQLAPGVHVVDFGQNFAGWIRLQVRGEAGDSLRLRYGELLHEDGSVNGLTTVATQLKEAFGLKGGPGVPPTAWQEDNYIIGGQEEEVYQQHFTFHGFRYVQIWGYPGDLRTEDIEGLRLNANLPQAGQFQCSNEDFNRLQEVCDWTFMSNVFSIESDCPGREKFGYGGDMVTAGEAYIFNYDMANFYRKAVQDFADDVRPLGGMPEIAPDVGIDSKTLGDGSGPIGWQLAFPFLQDLLYRFYGDRQLLERHYPACKRLVAFLESVAENNRINIGLSDHALLNEKPEAFTSTAFYYHIVQLTARFARILEHPEDAEKYEQLATTIHDVILVEEYNPENGCFANCNQTAQSVALWYDFMPTEEREMAWQRLEDSIRTTWNGHLSTGIFGTKMMLDVFRRDYRDDLAFEVTNQPDFPGWRNMLANGATTLWESWRGQNNGPSHNHPMFGSISEWFYRSVLGINPTEDAVACDRWILSPQLTEQIPSASGQYTSIRGIVSSEYRRTDQMLEWEVRIPPNTDAILEIPFSGFERPEIRVNDQVIFSGGDIRTTERLQAHEVPGDLILLPVGNGHFKVQIQAGEN
;
A
#
# COMPACT_ATOMS: atom_id res chain seq x y z
N MET A 1 -92.06 23.81 10.52
CA MET A 1 -91.74 23.16 9.23
C MET A 1 -90.38 22.51 9.41
N LYS A 2 -90.40 21.20 9.69
CA LYS A 2 -90.28 20.14 8.71
C LYS A 2 -88.88 20.08 8.10
N ASN A 3 -88.22 18.98 8.47
CA ASN A 3 -87.51 18.06 7.60
C ASN A 3 -86.03 18.34 7.34
N LEU A 4 -85.15 17.33 7.26
CA LEU A 4 -85.06 15.94 7.71
C LEU A 4 -83.82 15.38 6.98
N SER A 5 -83.15 14.40 7.59
CA SER A 5 -82.29 13.38 6.96
C SER A 5 -80.85 13.81 6.63
N GLY A 6 -79.79 13.09 7.02
CA GLY A 6 -79.67 11.82 7.73
C GLY A 6 -78.23 11.27 7.62
N ALA A 7 -77.82 10.43 8.60
CA ALA A 7 -76.63 9.56 8.69
C ALA A 7 -75.24 10.27 8.74
N LEU A 8 -74.47 10.32 9.83
CA LEU A 8 -73.87 9.25 10.66
C LEU A 8 -73.17 8.18 9.78
N ILE A 9 -71.84 8.07 9.76
CA ILE A 9 -71.07 7.19 10.65
C ILE A 9 -69.55 7.39 10.41
N ILE A 10 -68.82 7.68 11.50
CA ILE A 10 -67.52 7.11 11.92
C ILE A 10 -66.44 6.93 10.84
N SER A 11 -65.42 7.79 10.84
CA SER A 11 -63.99 7.41 10.90
C SER A 11 -63.12 8.68 10.89
N CYS A 12 -62.68 9.16 12.06
CA CYS A 12 -61.77 10.31 12.17
C CYS A 12 -60.69 10.14 13.25
N CYS A 13 -60.26 8.90 13.53
CA CYS A 13 -59.16 8.62 14.48
C CYS A 13 -58.08 7.68 13.92
N LEU A 14 -57.85 7.65 12.60
CA LEU A 14 -56.77 6.84 12.00
C LEU A 14 -56.06 7.60 10.88
N LEU A 15 -55.51 8.78 11.16
CA LEU A 15 -54.62 9.50 10.24
C LEU A 15 -53.63 10.36 11.05
N ALA A 16 -52.91 9.74 11.98
CA ALA A 16 -51.78 10.36 12.69
C ALA A 16 -50.78 9.32 13.24
N CYS A 17 -50.61 8.18 12.56
CA CYS A 17 -49.57 7.19 12.87
C CYS A 17 -49.10 6.52 11.58
N ALA A 18 -48.28 7.21 10.78
CA ALA A 18 -47.43 6.60 9.74
C ALA A 18 -46.40 7.62 9.22
N SER A 19 -45.54 8.13 10.09
CA SER A 19 -44.36 8.91 9.67
C SER A 19 -43.22 8.80 10.70
N SER A 20 -42.93 7.56 11.12
CA SER A 20 -41.77 7.25 11.98
C SER A 20 -41.14 5.89 11.62
N ARG A 21 -41.11 5.52 10.33
CA ARG A 21 -40.64 4.19 9.87
C ARG A 21 -39.53 4.21 8.80
N MET A 22 -38.86 5.33 8.58
CA MET A 22 -37.61 5.36 7.79
C MET A 22 -36.48 5.79 8.71
N ASP A 23 -36.00 4.86 9.52
CA ASP A 23 -34.95 5.12 10.53
C ASP A 23 -33.64 4.37 10.19
N THR A 24 -33.61 3.66 9.06
CA THR A 24 -32.43 3.04 8.47
C THR A 24 -31.97 3.88 7.28
N SER A 25 -30.76 4.46 7.39
CA SER A 25 -30.16 5.24 6.33
C SER A 25 -29.91 4.37 5.09
N ALA A 26 -29.98 4.97 3.91
CA ALA A 26 -29.52 4.31 2.70
C ALA A 26 -28.00 4.02 2.80
N PRO A 27 -27.53 2.88 2.27
CA PRO A 27 -26.10 2.57 2.25
C PRO A 27 -25.28 3.63 1.49
N THR A 28 -24.05 3.87 1.96
CA THR A 28 -23.10 4.86 1.41
C THR A 28 -21.79 4.20 0.99
N HIS A 29 -20.83 4.98 0.49
CA HIS A 29 -19.47 4.51 0.15
C HIS A 29 -19.45 3.24 -0.70
N LEU A 30 -20.25 3.26 -1.78
CA LEU A 30 -20.39 2.12 -2.67
C LEU A 30 -19.09 1.88 -3.44
N GLN A 31 -18.61 0.64 -3.38
CA GLN A 31 -17.42 0.20 -4.08
C GLN A 31 -17.69 -1.10 -4.85
N CYS A 32 -17.08 -1.21 -6.02
CA CYS A 32 -16.96 -2.43 -6.80
C CYS A 32 -15.47 -2.79 -6.88
N MET A 33 -15.08 -4.01 -6.50
CA MET A 33 -13.66 -4.40 -6.45
C MET A 33 -12.78 -3.41 -5.64
N TYR A 34 -13.30 -2.94 -4.50
CA TYR A 34 -12.67 -1.91 -3.63
C TYR A 34 -12.39 -0.56 -4.32
N ARG A 35 -13.09 -0.24 -5.41
CA ARG A 35 -12.99 1.05 -6.11
C ARG A 35 -14.35 1.69 -6.27
N THR A 36 -14.42 3.01 -6.17
CA THR A 36 -15.62 3.77 -6.51
C THR A 36 -15.71 3.93 -8.02
N ASN A 37 -16.84 3.53 -8.61
CA ASN A 37 -17.15 3.64 -10.04
C ASN A 37 -15.99 3.24 -10.97
N PRO A 38 -15.40 2.03 -10.81
CA PRO A 38 -14.22 1.65 -11.58
C PRO A 38 -14.55 1.46 -13.06
N VAL A 39 -13.62 1.86 -13.91
CA VAL A 39 -13.69 1.67 -15.37
C VAL A 39 -12.65 0.64 -15.83
N GLY A 40 -13.00 -0.12 -16.87
CA GLY A 40 -12.10 -1.11 -17.47
C GLY A 40 -11.86 -2.36 -16.61
N LEU A 41 -12.85 -2.84 -15.85
CA LEU A 41 -12.73 -4.08 -15.09
C LEU A 41 -12.82 -5.32 -15.99
N THR A 42 -11.95 -6.30 -15.77
CA THR A 42 -12.03 -7.63 -16.41
C THR A 42 -12.13 -8.70 -15.32
N VAL A 43 -13.31 -8.77 -14.70
CA VAL A 43 -13.65 -9.78 -13.69
C VAL A 43 -14.99 -10.40 -14.02
N GLU A 44 -15.07 -11.72 -14.02
CA GLU A 44 -16.31 -12.45 -14.35
C GLU A 44 -17.40 -12.22 -13.30
N ALA A 45 -17.02 -12.18 -12.02
CA ALA A 45 -17.91 -11.98 -10.89
C ALA A 45 -17.37 -10.84 -10.00
N PRO A 46 -17.60 -9.56 -10.37
CA PRO A 46 -17.25 -8.44 -9.48
C PRO A 46 -17.96 -8.57 -8.15
N PHE A 47 -17.40 -7.97 -7.11
CA PHE A 47 -18.04 -7.90 -5.80
C PHE A 47 -18.23 -6.47 -5.34
N PHE A 48 -19.26 -6.29 -4.53
CA PHE A 48 -19.71 -5.00 -4.04
C PHE A 48 -19.45 -4.85 -2.54
N THR A 49 -19.22 -3.62 -2.11
CA THR A 49 -19.05 -3.24 -0.72
C THR A 49 -19.73 -1.89 -0.47
N TRP A 50 -20.31 -1.73 0.71
CA TRP A 50 -20.99 -0.51 1.12
C TRP A 50 -20.85 -0.28 2.62
N TRP A 51 -21.03 0.97 3.03
CA TRP A 51 -21.15 1.32 4.44
C TRP A 51 -22.60 1.39 4.86
N MET A 52 -22.84 0.98 6.10
CA MET A 52 -24.06 1.29 6.81
C MET A 52 -23.89 2.58 7.59
N GLU A 53 -24.89 3.44 7.56
CA GLU A 53 -24.95 4.67 8.34
C GLU A 53 -26.05 4.55 9.39
N SER A 54 -25.80 5.02 10.61
CA SER A 54 -26.81 5.09 11.65
C SER A 54 -26.41 6.08 12.75
N GLY A 55 -27.36 6.91 13.20
CA GLY A 55 -27.22 7.70 14.42
C GLY A 55 -27.58 6.93 15.70
N LYS A 56 -27.95 5.65 15.58
CA LYS A 56 -28.32 4.76 16.68
C LYS A 56 -27.20 3.77 16.98
N GLU A 57 -27.12 3.40 18.25
CA GLU A 57 -26.27 2.33 18.77
C GLU A 57 -26.86 0.95 18.41
N ASP A 58 -25.99 -0.07 18.39
CA ASP A 58 -26.34 -1.50 18.22
C ASP A 58 -27.18 -1.83 16.95
N VAL A 59 -26.92 -1.14 15.85
CA VAL A 59 -27.49 -1.39 14.53
C VAL A 59 -26.71 -2.46 13.77
N ARG A 60 -27.44 -3.46 13.27
CA ARG A 60 -26.91 -4.60 12.52
C ARG A 60 -27.66 -4.78 11.22
N GLN A 61 -26.94 -5.23 10.19
CA GLN A 61 -27.56 -5.69 8.97
C GLN A 61 -28.16 -7.09 9.19
N SER A 62 -29.41 -7.31 8.81
CA SER A 62 -30.00 -8.66 8.72
C SER A 62 -30.12 -9.15 7.28
N GLY A 63 -30.10 -8.24 6.31
CA GLY A 63 -30.13 -8.60 4.89
C GLY A 63 -29.82 -7.43 3.96
N TRP A 64 -29.65 -7.75 2.68
CA TRP A 64 -29.39 -6.78 1.63
C TRP A 64 -30.02 -7.20 0.30
N GLN A 65 -30.16 -6.23 -0.62
CA GLN A 65 -30.61 -6.48 -1.98
C GLN A 65 -29.87 -5.55 -2.93
N ILE A 66 -29.27 -6.13 -3.97
CA ILE A 66 -28.59 -5.41 -5.04
C ILE A 66 -29.42 -5.53 -6.31
N GLN A 67 -29.59 -4.40 -6.99
CA GLN A 67 -30.17 -4.34 -8.32
C GLN A 67 -29.13 -3.77 -9.29
N VAL A 68 -29.05 -4.36 -10.48
CA VAL A 68 -28.14 -3.98 -11.56
C VAL A 68 -28.93 -3.82 -12.85
N ALA A 69 -28.61 -2.78 -13.61
CA ALA A 69 -29.09 -2.60 -14.98
C ALA A 69 -27.99 -1.99 -15.87
N THR A 70 -28.19 -2.05 -17.19
CA THR A 70 -27.30 -1.40 -18.16
C THR A 70 -27.69 0.06 -18.45
N ASP A 71 -28.82 0.52 -17.92
CA ASP A 71 -29.30 1.90 -18.01
C ASP A 71 -29.73 2.39 -16.62
N SER A 72 -29.26 3.58 -16.24
CA SER A 72 -29.52 4.15 -14.91
C SER A 72 -30.97 4.59 -14.73
N THR A 73 -31.66 5.00 -15.80
CA THR A 73 -33.07 5.41 -15.74
C THR A 73 -33.97 4.19 -15.55
N ALA A 74 -33.68 3.11 -16.27
CA ALA A 74 -34.34 1.82 -16.13
C ALA A 74 -34.14 1.23 -14.72
N LEU A 75 -32.92 1.36 -14.16
CA LEU A 75 -32.64 0.98 -12.77
C LEU A 75 -33.50 1.76 -11.76
N LEU A 76 -33.67 3.08 -11.95
CA LEU A 76 -34.52 3.90 -11.09
C LEU A 76 -36.00 3.52 -11.18
N ALA A 77 -36.47 3.18 -12.39
CA ALA A 77 -37.85 2.75 -12.65
C ALA A 77 -38.12 1.28 -12.27
N GLU A 78 -37.08 0.51 -11.92
CA GLU A 78 -37.15 -0.94 -11.71
C GLU A 78 -37.62 -1.71 -12.96
N GLU A 79 -37.28 -1.20 -14.14
CA GLU A 79 -37.61 -1.78 -15.44
C GLU A 79 -36.36 -2.40 -16.07
N ASN A 80 -36.51 -3.54 -16.75
CA ASN A 80 -35.42 -4.20 -17.48
C ASN A 80 -34.13 -4.40 -16.66
N LEU A 81 -34.27 -4.73 -15.38
CA LEU A 81 -33.12 -5.08 -14.53
C LEU A 81 -32.35 -6.25 -15.16
N LEU A 82 -31.03 -6.10 -15.25
CA LEU A 82 -30.15 -7.19 -15.67
C LEU A 82 -30.06 -8.25 -14.58
N TRP A 83 -30.00 -7.80 -13.33
CA TRP A 83 -29.94 -8.66 -12.17
C TRP A 83 -30.62 -7.99 -10.98
N ASP A 84 -31.38 -8.78 -10.24
CA ASP A 84 -31.91 -8.45 -8.93
C ASP A 84 -31.60 -9.64 -8.03
N SER A 85 -30.82 -9.42 -6.97
CA SER A 85 -30.49 -10.50 -6.04
C SER A 85 -31.71 -11.00 -5.27
N GLY A 86 -32.80 -10.24 -5.24
CA GLY A 86 -33.80 -10.32 -4.17
C GLY A 86 -33.16 -10.00 -2.82
N ARG A 87 -33.96 -10.14 -1.75
CA ARG A 87 -33.40 -10.06 -0.40
C ARG A 87 -32.50 -11.27 -0.14
N GLN A 88 -31.28 -11.00 0.26
CA GLN A 88 -30.32 -11.96 0.77
C GLN A 88 -30.29 -11.86 2.29
N ASP A 89 -30.59 -12.96 2.99
CA ASP A 89 -30.58 -13.02 4.45
C ASP A 89 -29.14 -13.18 4.95
N SER A 90 -28.41 -12.08 4.94
CA SER A 90 -27.00 -12.01 5.30
C SER A 90 -26.66 -10.66 5.91
N GLY A 91 -25.97 -10.68 7.05
CA GLY A 91 -25.39 -9.49 7.67
C GLY A 91 -24.13 -8.98 6.97
N ARG A 92 -23.71 -9.57 5.85
CA ARG A 92 -22.48 -9.22 5.14
C ARG A 92 -22.69 -8.01 4.21
N GLU A 93 -21.91 -6.96 4.39
CA GLU A 93 -21.89 -5.71 3.62
C GLU A 93 -20.64 -5.55 2.73
N ILE A 94 -19.79 -6.58 2.74
CA ILE A 94 -18.54 -6.67 1.99
C ILE A 94 -18.59 -7.85 1.03
N GLN A 95 -17.79 -7.79 -0.04
CA GLN A 95 -17.64 -8.87 -1.02
C GLN A 95 -18.96 -9.54 -1.45
N ALA A 96 -20.04 -8.75 -1.62
CA ALA A 96 -21.29 -9.27 -2.15
C ALA A 96 -21.11 -9.49 -3.65
N HIS A 97 -20.94 -10.75 -4.06
CA HIS A 97 -20.64 -11.09 -5.45
C HIS A 97 -21.84 -10.90 -6.37
N TYR A 98 -21.57 -10.35 -7.55
CA TYR A 98 -22.50 -10.38 -8.67
C TYR A 98 -22.79 -11.82 -9.06
N ALA A 99 -24.07 -12.19 -9.06
CA ALA A 99 -24.55 -13.52 -9.45
C ALA A 99 -25.58 -13.45 -10.61
N GLY A 100 -25.53 -12.36 -11.39
CA GLY A 100 -26.38 -12.17 -12.55
C GLY A 100 -25.83 -12.85 -13.82
N PRO A 101 -26.46 -12.58 -14.99
CA PRO A 101 -25.98 -13.05 -16.29
C PRO A 101 -24.54 -12.59 -16.59
N ALA A 102 -23.85 -13.31 -17.49
CA ALA A 102 -22.50 -12.94 -17.91
C ALA A 102 -22.41 -11.48 -18.38
N LEU A 103 -21.36 -10.78 -17.93
CA LEU A 103 -21.10 -9.41 -18.29
C LEU A 103 -20.49 -9.36 -19.71
N ALA A 104 -20.89 -8.37 -20.49
CA ALA A 104 -20.29 -8.05 -21.79
C ALA A 104 -19.13 -7.07 -21.57
N GLY A 105 -18.12 -7.12 -22.43
CA GLY A 105 -17.01 -6.17 -22.41
C GLY A 105 -17.40 -4.78 -22.91
N ASN A 106 -16.68 -3.76 -22.44
CA ASN A 106 -16.91 -2.35 -22.77
C ASN A 106 -18.38 -1.94 -22.60
N GLN A 107 -18.92 -2.28 -21.43
CA GLN A 107 -20.29 -1.99 -21.03
C GLN A 107 -20.30 -1.41 -19.62
N THR A 108 -20.97 -0.26 -19.48
CA THR A 108 -21.28 0.33 -18.18
C THR A 108 -22.47 -0.40 -17.56
N TYR A 109 -22.32 -0.76 -16.29
CA TYR A 109 -23.37 -1.32 -15.45
C TYR A 109 -23.62 -0.36 -14.30
N TYR A 110 -24.90 -0.14 -14.01
CA TYR A 110 -25.37 0.69 -12.91
C TYR A 110 -25.94 -0.21 -11.84
N TRP A 111 -25.67 0.10 -10.58
CA TRP A 111 -26.18 -0.64 -9.44
C TRP A 111 -26.55 0.24 -8.27
N ARG A 112 -27.41 -0.31 -7.43
CA ARG A 112 -27.80 0.25 -6.15
C ARG A 112 -28.05 -0.88 -5.15
N VAL A 113 -27.91 -0.57 -3.88
CA VAL A 113 -28.12 -1.51 -2.78
C VAL A 113 -29.04 -0.93 -1.72
N ARG A 114 -29.86 -1.77 -1.11
CA ARG A 114 -30.57 -1.45 0.14
C ARG A 114 -30.34 -2.54 1.16
N THR A 115 -30.54 -2.20 2.43
CA THR A 115 -30.30 -3.10 3.56
C THR A 115 -31.53 -3.21 4.45
N TRP A 116 -31.55 -4.22 5.31
CA TRP A 116 -32.50 -4.39 6.40
C TRP A 116 -31.74 -4.39 7.71
N ASP A 117 -32.29 -3.72 8.72
CA ASP A 117 -31.78 -3.80 10.09
C ASP A 117 -32.27 -5.05 10.83
N GLN A 118 -31.77 -5.27 12.03
CA GLN A 118 -32.18 -6.37 12.91
C GLN A 118 -33.65 -6.31 13.37
N GLN A 119 -34.38 -5.21 13.11
CA GLN A 119 -35.83 -5.11 13.28
C GLN A 119 -36.60 -5.33 11.98
N GLU A 120 -35.93 -5.81 10.93
CA GLU A 120 -36.50 -6.09 9.61
C GLU A 120 -37.00 -4.82 8.89
N ALA A 121 -36.48 -3.64 9.26
CA ALA A 121 -36.80 -2.38 8.60
C ALA A 121 -35.86 -2.14 7.41
N ALA A 122 -36.45 -2.05 6.21
CA ALA A 122 -35.73 -1.76 4.98
C ALA A 122 -35.26 -0.30 4.92
N SER A 123 -34.02 -0.07 4.51
CA SER A 123 -33.53 1.25 4.12
C SER A 123 -34.13 1.70 2.79
N ALA A 124 -33.99 2.98 2.47
CA ALA A 124 -34.05 3.41 1.07
C ALA A 124 -32.88 2.76 0.28
N TYR A 125 -33.03 2.66 -1.05
CA TYR A 125 -31.90 2.33 -1.90
C TYR A 125 -30.83 3.43 -1.81
N SER A 126 -29.58 3.01 -1.91
CA SER A 126 -28.42 3.87 -2.07
C SER A 126 -28.55 4.77 -3.31
N ALA A 127 -27.66 5.77 -3.39
CA ALA A 127 -27.39 6.41 -4.68
C ALA A 127 -26.96 5.35 -5.71
N ILE A 128 -27.17 5.64 -7.00
CA ILE A 128 -26.68 4.77 -8.08
C ILE A 128 -25.15 4.90 -8.14
N ALA A 129 -24.47 3.76 -8.09
CA ALA A 129 -23.07 3.62 -8.46
C ALA A 129 -22.97 2.86 -9.79
N SER A 130 -21.78 2.81 -10.35
CA SER A 130 -21.51 2.06 -11.57
C SER A 130 -20.24 1.23 -11.47
N TRP A 131 -20.05 0.35 -12.45
CA TRP A 131 -18.74 -0.09 -12.89
C TRP A 131 -18.79 -0.27 -14.39
N GLU A 132 -17.65 -0.26 -15.05
CA GLU A 132 -17.54 -0.52 -16.47
C GLU A 132 -16.57 -1.65 -16.72
N THR A 133 -16.96 -2.60 -17.55
CA THR A 133 -16.10 -3.69 -17.98
C THR A 133 -15.10 -3.21 -19.04
N GLY A 134 -13.89 -3.76 -19.01
CA GLY A 134 -12.91 -3.59 -20.08
C GLY A 134 -13.23 -4.46 -21.31
N PRO A 135 -12.33 -4.50 -22.31
CA PRO A 135 -12.56 -5.25 -23.52
C PRO A 135 -12.56 -6.77 -23.27
N ASP A 136 -13.50 -7.49 -23.88
CA ASP A 136 -13.55 -8.97 -23.85
C ASP A 136 -12.34 -9.59 -24.57
N SER A 137 -11.87 -8.90 -25.60
CA SER A 137 -10.69 -9.28 -26.39
C SER A 137 -10.11 -8.03 -27.05
N TRP A 138 -8.81 -8.06 -27.29
CA TRP A 138 -8.10 -7.00 -28.00
C TRP A 138 -8.11 -7.29 -29.51
N GLN A 139 -8.54 -6.31 -30.29
CA GLN A 139 -8.46 -6.22 -31.76
C GLN A 139 -7.13 -5.57 -32.21
N ALA A 140 -6.50 -4.78 -31.35
CA ALA A 140 -5.27 -4.07 -31.64
C ALA A 140 -4.06 -5.01 -31.76
N SER A 141 -3.07 -4.57 -32.52
CA SER A 141 -1.75 -5.20 -32.61
C SER A 141 -0.76 -4.47 -31.72
N TRP A 142 0.15 -5.22 -31.10
CA TRP A 142 1.33 -4.64 -30.50
C TRP A 142 2.18 -3.98 -31.58
N ILE A 143 2.66 -2.77 -31.32
CA ILE A 143 3.53 -2.00 -32.23
C ILE A 143 4.80 -1.53 -31.52
N SER A 144 5.89 -1.41 -32.27
CA SER A 144 7.17 -0.84 -31.85
C SER A 144 7.74 0.06 -32.94
N ASP A 145 8.87 0.69 -32.65
CA ASP A 145 9.65 1.51 -33.60
C ASP A 145 10.51 0.67 -34.56
N GLY A 146 10.45 -0.66 -34.45
CA GLY A 146 11.26 -1.59 -35.24
C GLY A 146 12.73 -1.68 -34.83
N SER A 147 13.11 -1.10 -33.68
CA SER A 147 14.45 -1.28 -33.12
C SER A 147 14.65 -2.71 -32.60
N GLU A 148 15.87 -3.21 -32.77
CA GLU A 148 16.30 -4.50 -32.20
C GLU A 148 17.14 -4.26 -30.93
N PRO A 149 17.20 -5.22 -30.00
CA PRO A 149 18.11 -5.14 -28.85
C PRO A 149 19.58 -5.01 -29.29
N PHE A 150 20.39 -4.26 -28.53
CA PHE A 150 21.82 -4.17 -28.81
C PHE A 150 22.54 -5.49 -28.49
N GLU A 151 23.52 -5.85 -29.31
CA GLU A 151 24.39 -7.01 -29.06
C GLU A 151 25.45 -6.73 -27.99
N ASP A 152 26.07 -5.54 -28.00
CA ASP A 152 27.02 -5.12 -26.97
C ASP A 152 26.29 -4.46 -25.79
N ARG A 153 26.60 -4.91 -24.57
CA ARG A 153 26.05 -4.32 -23.34
C ARG A 153 26.39 -2.84 -23.21
N ALA A 154 27.56 -2.40 -23.68
CA ALA A 154 27.97 -1.01 -23.58
C ALA A 154 27.07 -0.07 -24.41
N ASP A 155 26.50 -0.56 -25.51
CA ASP A 155 25.67 0.23 -26.41
C ASP A 155 24.34 0.64 -25.77
N PHE A 156 23.84 -0.11 -24.77
CA PHE A 156 22.64 0.27 -24.00
C PHE A 156 22.78 1.62 -23.28
N PHE A 157 24.01 2.04 -22.97
CA PHE A 157 24.31 3.30 -22.29
C PHE A 157 24.58 4.46 -23.26
N ALA A 158 24.45 4.26 -24.57
CA ALA A 158 24.51 5.35 -25.55
C ALA A 158 23.17 6.13 -25.62
N ASP A 159 23.15 7.21 -26.41
CA ASP A 159 21.94 7.99 -26.64
C ASP A 159 21.02 7.24 -27.63
N HIS A 160 19.88 6.77 -27.12
CA HIS A 160 18.80 6.12 -27.87
C HIS A 160 17.48 6.80 -27.50
N PRO A 161 16.98 7.71 -28.36
CA PRO A 161 15.78 8.46 -28.07
C PRO A 161 14.57 7.58 -27.73
N SER A 162 13.82 7.95 -26.69
CA SER A 162 12.52 7.36 -26.40
C SER A 162 11.59 7.53 -27.60
N PRO A 163 10.86 6.49 -28.04
CA PRO A 163 10.02 6.57 -29.22
C PRO A 163 8.70 7.28 -28.94
N LEU A 164 8.29 8.12 -29.89
CA LEU A 164 6.98 8.75 -29.99
C LEU A 164 6.14 7.95 -31.01
N PHE A 165 4.87 7.70 -30.70
CA PHE A 165 3.91 7.06 -31.60
C PHE A 165 2.71 7.98 -31.77
N ARG A 166 2.24 8.18 -33.00
CA ARG A 166 1.00 8.95 -33.25
C ARG A 166 0.10 8.33 -34.30
N LYS A 167 -1.21 8.55 -34.16
CA LYS A 167 -2.23 8.25 -35.18
C LYS A 167 -3.27 9.35 -35.24
N ASN A 168 -3.48 9.86 -36.45
CA ASN A 168 -4.60 10.75 -36.76
C ASN A 168 -5.84 9.92 -37.11
N PHE A 169 -7.01 10.41 -36.71
CA PHE A 169 -8.29 9.85 -37.08
C PHE A 169 -9.35 10.95 -37.15
N GLU A 170 -10.45 10.68 -37.86
CA GLU A 170 -11.55 11.64 -37.98
C GLU A 170 -12.83 11.13 -37.31
N LEU A 171 -13.56 12.09 -36.72
CA LEU A 171 -14.87 11.91 -36.12
C LEU A 171 -15.89 12.80 -36.82
N GLU A 172 -16.89 12.20 -37.46
CA GLU A 172 -17.99 12.94 -38.11
C GLU A 172 -18.95 13.55 -37.07
N GLU A 173 -19.13 12.86 -35.95
CA GLU A 173 -19.97 13.23 -34.83
C GLU A 173 -19.21 12.99 -33.51
N MET A 174 -19.63 13.65 -32.43
CA MET A 174 -19.08 13.35 -31.10
C MET A 174 -19.65 12.03 -30.56
N PRO A 175 -18.81 11.15 -29.99
CA PRO A 175 -19.30 10.00 -29.26
C PRO A 175 -20.01 10.43 -27.96
N SER A 176 -20.95 9.61 -27.52
CA SER A 176 -21.53 9.69 -26.17
C SER A 176 -20.58 9.15 -25.11
N GLU A 177 -19.74 8.17 -25.46
CA GLU A 177 -18.73 7.58 -24.57
C GLU A 177 -17.42 7.32 -25.33
N ALA A 178 -16.28 7.57 -24.69
CA ALA A 178 -14.97 7.24 -25.25
C ALA A 178 -14.03 6.67 -24.18
N ARG A 179 -13.43 5.52 -24.46
CA ARG A 179 -12.53 4.79 -23.55
C ARG A 179 -11.23 4.44 -24.23
N LEU A 180 -10.11 4.87 -23.65
CA LEU A 180 -8.79 4.44 -24.07
C LEU A 180 -8.31 3.32 -23.13
N HIS A 181 -8.18 2.10 -23.66
CA HIS A 181 -7.44 1.02 -23.01
C HIS A 181 -6.04 0.99 -23.59
N ILE A 182 -5.01 1.01 -22.74
CA ILE A 182 -3.64 1.19 -23.21
C ILE A 182 -2.61 0.47 -22.33
N VAL A 183 -1.58 -0.04 -23.00
CA VAL A 183 -0.32 -0.47 -22.39
C VAL A 183 0.83 0.05 -23.25
N GLY A 184 1.74 0.81 -22.65
CA GLY A 184 3.09 0.95 -23.18
C GLY A 184 4.07 0.22 -22.28
N LEU A 185 4.66 -0.86 -22.78
CA LEU A 185 5.60 -1.68 -22.01
C LEU A 185 6.92 -0.97 -21.83
N GLY A 186 7.40 -1.01 -20.59
CA GLY A 186 8.38 -0.09 -20.04
C GLY A 186 7.63 0.93 -19.22
N TYR A 187 7.58 2.17 -19.69
CA TYR A 187 6.62 3.17 -19.22
C TYR A 187 5.99 3.92 -20.41
N TYR A 188 4.86 4.60 -20.20
CA TYR A 188 4.27 5.47 -21.22
C TYR A 188 3.66 6.76 -20.67
N GLU A 189 3.56 7.74 -21.56
CA GLU A 189 2.66 8.88 -21.42
C GLU A 189 1.78 8.98 -22.66
N ALA A 190 0.46 8.98 -22.46
CA ALA A 190 -0.52 9.14 -23.54
C ALA A 190 -1.00 10.58 -23.63
N TYR A 191 -1.27 11.01 -24.86
CA TYR A 191 -1.75 12.35 -25.20
C TYR A 191 -2.87 12.25 -26.22
N LEU A 192 -3.93 13.02 -26.06
CA LEU A 192 -5.01 13.15 -27.03
C LEU A 192 -5.14 14.62 -27.40
N ASN A 193 -5.00 14.94 -28.68
CA ASN A 193 -5.08 16.31 -29.21
C ASN A 193 -4.10 17.29 -28.52
N GLY A 194 -2.91 16.82 -28.17
CA GLY A 194 -1.87 17.59 -27.49
C GLY A 194 -1.99 17.65 -25.97
N GLU A 195 -3.09 17.17 -25.37
CA GLU A 195 -3.29 17.15 -23.93
C GLU A 195 -2.97 15.78 -23.33
N LYS A 196 -2.29 15.73 -22.18
CA LYS A 196 -1.96 14.46 -21.50
C LYS A 196 -3.24 13.75 -21.04
N THR A 197 -3.32 12.46 -21.29
CA THR A 197 -4.42 11.61 -20.84
C THR A 197 -4.15 11.08 -19.44
N GLY A 198 -5.02 11.42 -18.49
CA GLY A 198 -4.90 11.02 -17.09
C GLY A 198 -3.77 11.73 -16.32
N ALA A 199 -3.75 11.52 -15.00
CA ALA A 199 -2.73 12.06 -14.10
C ALA A 199 -1.56 11.09 -13.84
N ALA A 200 -1.71 9.83 -14.26
CA ALA A 200 -0.73 8.79 -14.03
C ALA A 200 0.64 9.11 -14.68
N VAL A 201 1.69 8.69 -13.99
CA VAL A 201 3.08 8.68 -14.44
C VAL A 201 3.67 7.30 -14.15
N LEU A 202 4.75 6.92 -14.85
CA LEU A 202 5.41 5.63 -14.63
C LEU A 202 4.45 4.43 -14.75
N ASP A 203 3.52 4.53 -15.69
CA ASP A 203 2.50 3.53 -16.00
C ASP A 203 2.98 2.67 -17.17
N PRO A 204 2.67 1.36 -17.25
CA PRO A 204 1.93 0.56 -16.27
C PRO A 204 2.80 0.16 -15.07
N GLY A 205 2.15 -0.31 -14.01
CA GLY A 205 2.85 -0.89 -12.86
C GLY A 205 3.70 -2.12 -13.23
N TRP A 206 4.77 -2.34 -12.46
CA TRP A 206 5.72 -3.43 -12.70
C TRP A 206 5.13 -4.78 -12.26
N THR A 207 5.22 -5.77 -13.14
CA THR A 207 4.87 -7.19 -12.92
C THR A 207 5.89 -8.06 -13.64
N ASP A 208 5.88 -9.38 -13.45
CA ASP A 208 6.50 -10.27 -14.43
C ASP A 208 5.67 -10.20 -15.73
N TYR A 209 6.17 -9.46 -16.71
CA TYR A 209 5.52 -9.23 -18.00
C TYR A 209 5.33 -10.53 -18.82
N GLY A 210 6.03 -11.61 -18.47
CA GLY A 210 5.87 -12.95 -19.06
C GLY A 210 4.62 -13.67 -18.58
N GLU A 211 4.18 -13.38 -17.36
CA GLU A 211 2.97 -13.96 -16.76
C GLU A 211 1.77 -13.00 -16.89
N ARG A 212 1.99 -11.71 -16.62
CA ARG A 212 0.92 -10.72 -16.49
C ARG A 212 1.39 -9.32 -16.88
N THR A 213 0.58 -8.61 -17.66
CA THR A 213 0.82 -7.22 -18.06
C THR A 213 -0.41 -6.38 -17.71
N LEU A 214 -0.20 -5.30 -16.96
CA LEU A 214 -1.28 -4.41 -16.53
C LEU A 214 -1.66 -3.42 -17.66
N TYR A 215 -2.95 -3.20 -17.87
CA TYR A 215 -3.47 -2.13 -18.73
C TYR A 215 -4.30 -1.12 -17.94
N SER A 216 -4.22 0.13 -18.36
CA SER A 216 -5.01 1.24 -17.80
C SER A 216 -6.16 1.59 -18.72
N THR A 217 -7.24 2.11 -18.15
CA THR A 217 -8.43 2.57 -18.88
C THR A 217 -8.73 4.01 -18.50
N PHE A 218 -8.88 4.87 -19.51
CA PHE A 218 -9.19 6.30 -19.32
C PHE A 218 -10.52 6.66 -20.01
N ASP A 219 -11.34 7.45 -19.31
CA ASP A 219 -12.41 8.21 -19.98
C ASP A 219 -11.79 9.41 -20.68
N VAL A 220 -11.90 9.43 -22.01
CA VAL A 220 -11.28 10.44 -22.87
C VAL A 220 -12.30 11.21 -23.69
N ARG A 221 -13.59 11.09 -23.38
CA ARG A 221 -14.65 11.76 -24.17
C ARG A 221 -14.34 13.25 -24.27
N GLU A 222 -14.13 13.93 -23.15
CA GLU A 222 -13.99 15.39 -23.10
C GLU A 222 -12.72 15.92 -23.83
N GLN A 223 -11.75 15.05 -24.14
CA GLN A 223 -10.55 15.41 -24.90
C GLN A 223 -10.75 15.33 -26.42
N LEU A 224 -11.85 14.74 -26.90
CA LEU A 224 -12.17 14.59 -28.32
C LEU A 224 -12.94 15.81 -28.87
N HIS A 225 -12.87 15.99 -30.19
CA HIS A 225 -13.71 16.95 -30.92
C HIS A 225 -14.16 16.41 -32.27
N THR A 226 -15.14 17.06 -32.91
CA THR A 226 -15.51 16.70 -34.29
C THR A 226 -14.42 17.11 -35.29
N GLY A 227 -14.24 16.33 -36.34
CA GLY A 227 -13.16 16.49 -37.31
C GLY A 227 -11.92 15.69 -36.95
N ALA A 228 -10.75 16.25 -37.24
CA ALA A 228 -9.46 15.59 -37.04
C ALA A 228 -9.11 15.48 -35.55
N ASN A 229 -8.64 14.32 -35.12
CA ASN A 229 -8.12 14.06 -33.78
C ASN A 229 -6.79 13.30 -33.89
N THR A 230 -5.95 13.39 -32.86
CA THR A 230 -4.65 12.71 -32.81
C THR A 230 -4.47 12.05 -31.45
N LEU A 231 -4.22 10.74 -31.46
CA LEU A 231 -3.72 10.02 -30.30
C LEU A 231 -2.20 9.89 -30.42
N GLY A 232 -1.48 10.37 -29.41
CA GLY A 232 -0.03 10.29 -29.28
C GLY A 232 0.36 9.49 -28.04
N VAL A 233 1.44 8.70 -28.12
CA VAL A 233 2.01 7.98 -26.98
C VAL A 233 3.53 8.08 -27.02
N MET A 234 4.15 8.49 -25.93
CA MET A 234 5.60 8.43 -25.73
C MET A 234 5.94 7.24 -24.84
N LEU A 235 6.97 6.45 -25.18
CA LEU A 235 7.40 5.30 -24.39
C LEU A 235 8.76 5.53 -23.71
N GLY A 236 8.92 4.93 -22.53
CA GLY A 236 10.18 4.81 -21.79
C GLY A 236 10.57 3.35 -21.58
N ASN A 237 11.81 3.11 -21.16
CA ASN A 237 12.36 1.78 -20.93
C ASN A 237 11.71 1.07 -19.73
N GLY A 238 11.51 1.81 -18.64
CA GLY A 238 10.95 1.29 -17.38
C GLY A 238 11.58 -0.03 -16.94
N TRP A 239 10.78 -0.91 -16.33
CA TRP A 239 11.24 -2.24 -15.91
C TRP A 239 11.22 -3.29 -17.02
N TYR A 240 10.62 -3.00 -18.19
CA TYR A 240 10.55 -3.94 -19.32
C TYR A 240 11.83 -3.94 -20.17
N ASN A 241 12.53 -2.80 -20.26
CA ASN A 241 13.81 -2.70 -20.96
C ASN A 241 14.94 -2.19 -20.03
N PRO A 242 15.23 -2.89 -18.92
CA PRO A 242 16.20 -2.41 -17.94
C PRO A 242 17.61 -2.38 -18.53
N MET A 243 18.46 -1.46 -18.04
CA MET A 243 19.87 -1.44 -18.42
C MET A 243 20.59 -2.73 -17.99
N PRO A 244 21.60 -3.20 -18.75
CA PRO A 244 22.36 -4.41 -18.42
C PRO A 244 23.34 -4.14 -17.28
N ILE A 245 22.83 -3.94 -16.06
CA ILE A 245 23.58 -3.69 -14.84
C ILE A 245 23.69 -5.00 -14.05
N ASP A 246 24.91 -5.41 -13.71
CA ASP A 246 25.14 -6.53 -12.79
C ASP A 246 24.89 -6.03 -11.35
N HIS A 247 23.66 -6.17 -10.88
CA HIS A 247 23.23 -5.80 -9.53
C HIS A 247 24.10 -6.54 -8.51
N PHE A 248 24.67 -5.80 -7.55
CA PHE A 248 25.63 -6.33 -6.59
C PHE A 248 26.81 -7.11 -7.23
N ALA A 249 27.17 -6.75 -8.47
CA ALA A 249 28.16 -7.45 -9.29
C ALA A 249 27.84 -8.92 -9.61
N ARG A 250 26.57 -9.33 -9.53
CA ARG A 250 26.14 -10.73 -9.74
C ARG A 250 24.89 -10.90 -10.61
N TRP A 251 23.83 -10.12 -10.38
CA TRP A 251 22.52 -10.38 -10.97
C TRP A 251 22.19 -9.37 -12.06
N ASN A 252 22.04 -9.82 -13.30
CA ASN A 252 21.65 -8.95 -14.42
C ASN A 252 20.16 -9.13 -14.70
N LEU A 253 19.36 -8.08 -14.51
CA LEU A 253 17.90 -8.15 -14.68
C LEU A 253 17.49 -8.62 -16.08
N ARG A 254 18.28 -8.32 -17.11
CA ARG A 254 17.99 -8.75 -18.49
C ARG A 254 18.13 -10.26 -18.71
N GLU A 255 18.79 -10.96 -17.80
CA GLU A 255 18.97 -12.41 -17.84
C GLU A 255 17.89 -13.15 -17.01
N ILE A 256 17.08 -12.40 -16.25
CA ILE A 256 16.16 -12.92 -15.24
C ILE A 256 14.71 -12.56 -15.60
N LEU A 257 14.46 -11.30 -15.91
CA LEU A 257 13.12 -10.78 -16.20
C LEU A 257 12.69 -11.09 -17.65
N THR A 258 11.38 -11.14 -17.86
CA THR A 258 10.81 -11.04 -19.20
C THR A 258 10.95 -9.61 -19.73
N ILE A 259 11.86 -9.41 -20.69
CA ILE A 259 12.25 -8.09 -21.20
C ILE A 259 12.03 -7.93 -22.72
N GLY A 260 12.09 -6.68 -23.19
CA GLY A 260 12.10 -6.35 -24.62
C GLY A 260 12.22 -4.85 -24.89
N GLN A 261 12.32 -4.45 -26.16
CA GLN A 261 12.23 -3.04 -26.53
C GLN A 261 10.83 -2.48 -26.22
N PRO A 262 10.71 -1.20 -25.83
CA PRO A 262 9.41 -0.58 -25.55
C PRO A 262 8.42 -0.78 -26.70
N LYS A 263 7.19 -1.15 -26.36
CA LYS A 263 6.14 -1.45 -27.33
C LYS A 263 4.76 -1.07 -26.80
N LEU A 264 3.84 -0.76 -27.70
CA LEU A 264 2.52 -0.20 -27.42
C LEU A 264 1.42 -1.13 -27.90
N ILE A 265 0.37 -1.31 -27.10
CA ILE A 265 -0.95 -1.72 -27.55
C ILE A 265 -2.00 -0.74 -27.03
N ALA A 266 -2.89 -0.28 -27.90
CA ALA A 266 -3.92 0.70 -27.53
C ALA A 266 -5.21 0.50 -28.32
N GLU A 267 -6.34 0.69 -27.64
CA GLU A 267 -7.68 0.71 -28.22
C GLU A 267 -8.48 1.90 -27.68
N LEU A 268 -8.90 2.77 -28.58
CA LEU A 268 -9.89 3.81 -28.30
C LEU A 268 -11.27 3.33 -28.75
N HIS A 269 -12.09 2.92 -27.79
CA HIS A 269 -13.48 2.51 -28.00
C HIS A 269 -14.40 3.72 -27.94
N LEU A 270 -15.24 3.87 -28.96
CA LEU A 270 -16.17 4.99 -29.12
C LEU A 270 -17.58 4.44 -29.26
N THR A 271 -18.50 4.92 -28.44
CA THR A 271 -19.95 4.66 -28.58
C THR A 271 -20.63 5.97 -28.98
N PHE A 272 -21.42 5.95 -30.06
CA PHE A 272 -22.15 7.11 -30.59
C PHE A 272 -23.60 7.17 -30.07
N PRO A 273 -24.26 8.33 -30.14
CA PRO A 273 -25.64 8.49 -29.64
C PRO A 273 -26.69 7.54 -30.24
N ASP A 274 -26.46 7.03 -31.45
CA ASP A 274 -27.32 6.06 -32.12
C ASP A 274 -27.02 4.59 -31.72
N GLY A 275 -26.03 4.38 -30.85
CA GLY A 275 -25.56 3.08 -30.40
C GLY A 275 -24.48 2.45 -31.28
N GLN A 276 -24.06 3.09 -32.38
CA GLN A 276 -22.94 2.62 -33.19
C GLN A 276 -21.65 2.61 -32.37
N LYS A 277 -20.82 1.57 -32.53
CA LYS A 277 -19.50 1.46 -31.92
C LYS A 277 -18.39 1.55 -32.97
N LYS A 278 -17.30 2.24 -32.64
CA LYS A 278 -16.07 2.32 -33.45
C LYS A 278 -14.86 2.11 -32.55
N VAL A 279 -13.84 1.41 -33.04
CA VAL A 279 -12.59 1.20 -32.31
C VAL A 279 -11.43 1.73 -33.16
N ILE A 280 -10.62 2.62 -32.60
CA ILE A 280 -9.33 3.02 -33.18
C ILE A 280 -8.24 2.18 -32.51
N VAL A 281 -7.51 1.39 -33.29
CA VAL A 281 -6.55 0.40 -32.78
C VAL A 281 -5.09 0.81 -33.06
N SER A 282 -4.17 0.33 -32.23
CA SER A 282 -2.75 0.23 -32.56
C SER A 282 -2.50 -0.79 -33.66
N ASP A 283 -1.83 -0.36 -34.72
CA ASP A 283 -1.52 -1.11 -35.93
C ASP A 283 -0.41 -0.41 -36.73
N ASN A 284 -0.04 -0.95 -37.89
CA ASN A 284 1.00 -0.38 -38.75
C ASN A 284 0.62 0.94 -39.46
N SER A 285 -0.57 1.49 -39.23
CA SER A 285 -0.94 2.83 -39.72
C SER A 285 -0.50 3.95 -38.78
N TRP A 286 -0.11 3.60 -37.54
CA TRP A 286 0.59 4.52 -36.66
C TRP A 286 1.94 4.90 -37.25
N LYS A 287 2.41 6.09 -36.92
CA LYS A 287 3.76 6.54 -37.24
C LYS A 287 4.58 6.70 -35.98
N HIS A 288 5.90 6.61 -36.11
CA HIS A 288 6.81 6.83 -35.00
C HIS A 288 7.94 7.80 -35.32
N GLY A 289 8.52 8.41 -34.29
CA GLY A 289 9.65 9.31 -34.37
C GLY A 289 10.41 9.38 -33.04
N ASP A 290 11.56 10.03 -33.06
CA ASP A 290 12.44 10.16 -31.89
C ASP A 290 12.02 11.33 -30.99
N SER A 291 11.97 11.12 -29.67
CA SER A 291 11.78 12.20 -28.71
C SER A 291 13.07 12.95 -28.37
N TRP A 292 12.96 13.96 -27.50
CA TRP A 292 14.10 14.65 -26.91
C TRP A 292 14.73 13.92 -25.71
N ILE A 293 14.10 12.85 -25.22
CA ILE A 293 14.63 12.02 -24.13
C ILE A 293 15.59 11.02 -24.77
N LEU A 294 16.88 11.32 -24.73
CA LEU A 294 17.94 10.53 -25.36
C LEU A 294 18.29 9.25 -24.60
N TYR A 295 17.92 9.18 -23.32
CA TYR A 295 18.19 8.04 -22.46
C TYR A 295 17.30 8.11 -21.23
N ASN A 296 16.82 6.96 -20.77
CA ASN A 296 16.14 6.83 -19.50
C ASN A 296 16.40 5.45 -18.89
N ASP A 297 16.62 5.42 -17.59
CA ASP A 297 16.74 4.22 -16.77
C ASP A 297 16.16 4.48 -15.38
N VAL A 298 15.59 3.44 -14.77
CA VAL A 298 14.95 3.56 -13.45
C VAL A 298 15.97 3.93 -12.36
N TYR A 299 17.25 3.56 -12.49
CA TYR A 299 18.29 3.84 -11.51
C TYR A 299 19.20 5.01 -11.90
N LEU A 300 19.65 5.03 -13.15
CA LEU A 300 20.72 5.92 -13.62
C LEU A 300 20.22 7.27 -14.14
N GLY A 301 18.90 7.51 -14.11
CA GLY A 301 18.30 8.79 -14.49
C GLY A 301 18.04 8.95 -15.98
N GLU A 302 17.92 10.20 -16.40
CA GLU A 302 17.57 10.58 -17.78
C GLU A 302 18.58 11.52 -18.42
N ARG A 303 18.72 11.41 -19.75
CA ARG A 303 19.39 12.43 -20.57
C ARG A 303 18.39 13.01 -21.56
N GLN A 304 18.30 14.33 -21.59
CA GLN A 304 17.38 15.05 -22.45
C GLN A 304 18.10 16.15 -23.25
N ASP A 305 17.72 16.35 -24.51
CA ASP A 305 18.25 17.41 -25.37
C ASP A 305 17.13 18.36 -25.80
N GLY A 306 17.01 19.49 -25.10
CA GLY A 306 15.99 20.52 -25.34
C GLY A 306 16.03 21.11 -26.75
N ARG A 307 17.17 21.04 -27.46
CA ARG A 307 17.28 21.49 -28.86
C ARG A 307 16.51 20.59 -29.83
N ARG A 308 16.19 19.36 -29.40
CA ARG A 308 15.41 18.36 -30.16
C ARG A 308 13.95 18.30 -29.76
N LYS A 309 13.51 19.15 -28.82
CA LYS A 309 12.12 19.14 -28.36
C LYS A 309 11.17 19.41 -29.53
N ILE A 310 10.17 18.55 -29.67
CA ILE A 310 9.19 18.61 -30.75
C ILE A 310 7.87 19.09 -30.13
N ASP A 311 7.64 20.39 -30.17
CA ASP A 311 6.40 20.95 -29.65
C ASP A 311 5.20 20.47 -30.48
N ASN A 312 4.07 20.23 -29.81
CA ASN A 312 2.80 19.85 -30.44
C ASN A 312 2.83 18.57 -31.30
N TRP A 313 3.80 17.66 -31.11
CA TRP A 313 3.89 16.39 -31.88
C TRP A 313 2.62 15.52 -31.81
N ALA A 314 1.87 15.62 -30.71
CA ALA A 314 0.59 14.94 -30.50
C ALA A 314 -0.65 15.79 -30.87
N ALA A 315 -0.47 16.97 -31.45
CA ALA A 315 -1.56 17.81 -31.98
C ALA A 315 -1.97 17.37 -33.39
N THR A 316 -3.13 17.85 -33.84
CA THR A 316 -3.76 17.44 -35.11
C THR A 316 -3.10 18.03 -36.35
N ASP A 317 -2.45 19.19 -36.22
CA ASP A 317 -1.80 19.93 -37.30
C ASP A 317 -0.30 19.61 -37.46
N PHE A 318 0.24 18.69 -36.64
CA PHE A 318 1.64 18.28 -36.75
C PHE A 318 1.93 17.50 -38.03
N ASP A 319 2.96 17.95 -38.77
CA ASP A 319 3.44 17.34 -40.01
C ASP A 319 4.36 16.14 -39.75
N ASP A 320 3.81 14.95 -39.90
CA ASP A 320 4.50 13.67 -39.70
C ASP A 320 4.86 12.96 -41.02
N GLN A 321 4.92 13.68 -42.14
CA GLN A 321 5.20 13.08 -43.46
C GLN A 321 6.52 12.30 -43.51
N ASN A 322 7.50 12.72 -42.72
CA ASN A 322 8.82 12.08 -42.63
C ASN A 322 8.91 11.01 -41.54
N TRP A 323 7.85 10.80 -40.75
CA TRP A 323 7.84 9.76 -39.72
C TRP A 323 7.54 8.41 -40.37
N PRO A 324 8.39 7.38 -40.15
CA PRO A 324 8.11 6.02 -40.61
C PRO A 324 6.86 5.44 -39.96
N ALA A 325 6.27 4.44 -40.63
CA ALA A 325 5.18 3.65 -40.07
C ALA A 325 5.70 2.74 -38.96
N ALA A 326 4.89 2.54 -37.91
CA ALA A 326 5.20 1.65 -36.80
C ALA A 326 5.27 0.19 -37.27
N SER A 327 6.13 -0.58 -36.62
CA SER A 327 6.29 -2.02 -36.89
C SER A 327 5.38 -2.82 -35.98
N THR A 328 4.64 -3.79 -36.51
CA THR A 328 3.91 -4.75 -35.67
C THR A 328 4.88 -5.72 -34.99
N THR A 329 4.68 -6.00 -33.72
CA THR A 329 5.53 -6.91 -32.91
C THR A 329 4.68 -7.91 -32.13
N THR A 330 5.34 -8.85 -31.45
CA THR A 330 4.69 -9.84 -30.60
C THR A 330 4.44 -9.29 -29.19
N ALA A 331 3.39 -9.82 -28.55
CA ALA A 331 3.11 -9.60 -27.13
C ALA A 331 4.31 -10.04 -26.24
N PRO A 332 4.45 -9.50 -25.02
CA PRO A 332 5.54 -9.87 -24.09
C PRO A 332 5.44 -11.29 -23.53
N GLY A 333 4.30 -11.96 -23.68
CA GLY A 333 4.01 -13.30 -23.16
C GLY A 333 2.82 -13.30 -22.21
N GLY A 334 2.82 -12.35 -21.25
CA GLY A 334 1.82 -12.29 -20.20
C GLY A 334 0.42 -11.88 -20.67
N ARG A 335 -0.59 -12.28 -19.89
CA ARG A 335 -1.99 -11.88 -20.13
C ARG A 335 -2.21 -10.41 -19.80
N LEU A 336 -2.98 -9.72 -20.62
CA LEU A 336 -3.44 -8.35 -20.35
C LEU A 336 -4.51 -8.39 -19.25
N VAL A 337 -4.29 -7.66 -18.16
CA VAL A 337 -5.21 -7.56 -17.03
C VAL A 337 -5.37 -6.10 -16.61
N PRO A 338 -6.53 -5.70 -16.06
CA PRO A 338 -6.71 -4.31 -15.64
C PRO A 338 -5.84 -3.95 -14.44
N GLN A 339 -5.30 -2.74 -14.44
CA GLN A 339 -4.63 -2.15 -13.29
C GLN A 339 -5.67 -1.72 -12.24
N LEU A 340 -5.78 -2.50 -11.15
CA LEU A 340 -6.69 -2.20 -10.04
C LEU A 340 -6.02 -1.44 -8.90
N GLN A 341 -4.71 -1.55 -8.76
CA GLN A 341 -3.96 -0.76 -7.79
C GLN A 341 -4.02 0.73 -8.15
N PRO A 342 -3.96 1.64 -7.16
CA PRO A 342 -3.87 3.07 -7.43
C PRO A 342 -2.66 3.42 -8.31
N ALA A 343 -2.87 4.33 -9.26
CA ALA A 343 -1.82 4.77 -10.19
C ALA A 343 -0.76 5.60 -9.46
N ILE A 344 0.46 5.60 -9.99
CA ILE A 344 1.52 6.51 -9.52
C ILE A 344 1.23 7.90 -10.07
N GLU A 345 1.20 8.91 -9.20
CA GLU A 345 0.88 10.29 -9.55
C GLU A 345 1.83 11.26 -8.83
N ILE A 346 1.86 12.52 -9.29
CA ILE A 346 2.47 13.61 -8.52
C ILE A 346 1.52 13.97 -7.37
N THR A 347 1.77 13.42 -6.19
CA THR A 347 0.86 13.60 -5.03
C THR A 347 1.18 14.85 -4.21
N LYS A 348 2.39 15.40 -4.33
CA LYS A 348 2.81 16.62 -3.62
C LYS A 348 3.88 17.40 -4.38
N ARG A 349 3.80 18.72 -4.30
CA ARG A 349 4.82 19.66 -4.80
C ARG A 349 5.55 20.28 -3.60
N LEU A 350 6.88 20.25 -3.61
CA LEU A 350 7.75 20.74 -2.55
C LEU A 350 8.54 21.95 -3.05
N PRO A 351 8.33 23.15 -2.50
CA PRO A 351 9.22 24.28 -2.80
C PRO A 351 10.62 24.00 -2.27
N ALA A 352 11.65 24.42 -3.00
CA ALA A 352 13.01 24.42 -2.49
C ALA A 352 13.12 25.35 -1.27
N GLN A 353 13.72 24.84 -0.18
CA GLN A 353 13.91 25.61 1.06
C GLN A 353 15.17 26.45 0.99
N LYS A 354 16.20 25.96 0.29
CA LYS A 354 17.49 26.64 0.19
C LYS A 354 18.19 26.29 -1.12
N VAL A 355 18.83 27.28 -1.74
CA VAL A 355 19.82 27.10 -2.80
C VAL A 355 21.15 27.66 -2.32
N THR A 356 22.21 26.85 -2.42
CA THR A 356 23.58 27.24 -2.05
C THR A 356 24.49 27.12 -3.26
N GLN A 357 25.16 28.21 -3.64
CA GLN A 357 26.17 28.16 -4.70
C GLN A 357 27.53 27.76 -4.10
N LEU A 358 28.08 26.63 -4.53
CA LEU A 358 29.39 26.12 -4.08
C LEU A 358 30.55 26.69 -4.89
N ALA A 359 30.31 26.92 -6.17
CA ALA A 359 31.22 27.54 -7.13
C ALA A 359 30.40 28.17 -8.26
N PRO A 360 30.97 29.03 -9.12
CA PRO A 360 30.26 29.56 -10.29
C PRO A 360 29.64 28.42 -11.11
N GLY A 361 28.31 28.47 -11.29
CA GLY A 361 27.54 27.45 -12.03
C GLY A 361 27.33 26.11 -11.30
N VAL A 362 27.70 26.00 -10.02
CA VAL A 362 27.49 24.79 -9.20
C VAL A 362 26.63 25.13 -7.98
N HIS A 363 25.44 24.54 -7.93
CA HIS A 363 24.44 24.82 -6.90
C HIS A 363 24.02 23.53 -6.19
N VAL A 364 23.67 23.63 -4.91
CA VAL A 364 23.02 22.58 -4.12
C VAL A 364 21.67 23.11 -3.65
N VAL A 365 20.63 22.35 -3.93
CA VAL A 365 19.25 22.61 -3.54
C VAL A 365 18.87 21.69 -2.39
N ASP A 366 18.30 22.24 -1.32
CA ASP A 366 17.71 21.49 -0.20
C ASP A 366 16.19 21.68 -0.21
N PHE A 367 15.44 20.58 -0.31
CA PHE A 367 13.98 20.59 -0.21
C PHE A 367 13.46 20.52 1.23
N GLY A 368 14.34 20.34 2.22
CA GLY A 368 14.02 20.21 3.64
C GLY A 368 13.44 18.85 4.03
N GLN A 369 13.18 17.99 3.06
CA GLN A 369 12.51 16.70 3.22
C GLN A 369 13.09 15.70 2.22
N ASN A 370 13.38 14.47 2.68
CA ASN A 370 13.72 13.34 1.83
C ASN A 370 12.44 12.72 1.26
N PHE A 371 12.36 12.54 -0.06
CA PHE A 371 11.19 11.97 -0.75
C PHE A 371 11.62 11.23 -2.01
N ALA A 372 10.68 10.52 -2.63
CA ALA A 372 10.88 9.90 -3.93
C ALA A 372 10.12 10.65 -5.03
N GLY A 373 10.77 10.87 -6.17
CA GLY A 373 10.13 11.45 -7.34
C GLY A 373 11.07 12.26 -8.21
N TRP A 374 10.62 13.45 -8.61
CA TRP A 374 11.20 14.29 -9.65
C TRP A 374 11.52 15.70 -9.16
N ILE A 375 12.12 16.49 -10.04
CA ILE A 375 12.14 17.95 -9.90
C ILE A 375 11.49 18.58 -11.13
N ARG A 376 11.02 19.81 -10.97
CA ARG A 376 10.69 20.70 -12.09
C ARG A 376 11.57 21.94 -12.00
N LEU A 377 12.41 22.15 -13.00
CA LEU A 377 13.42 23.22 -13.02
C LEU A 377 13.15 24.21 -14.16
N GLN A 378 13.09 25.49 -13.82
CA GLN A 378 13.14 26.59 -14.78
C GLN A 378 14.59 26.79 -15.23
N VAL A 379 14.79 26.69 -16.55
CA VAL A 379 16.09 26.78 -17.19
C VAL A 379 16.19 28.10 -17.96
N ARG A 380 17.36 28.75 -17.91
CA ARG A 380 17.65 30.05 -18.57
C ARG A 380 19.06 30.09 -19.12
N GLY A 381 19.31 29.61 -20.34
CA GLY A 381 20.67 29.54 -20.88
C GLY A 381 20.73 29.68 -22.39
N GLU A 382 21.95 29.61 -22.93
CA GLU A 382 22.13 29.52 -24.37
C GLU A 382 21.87 28.10 -24.86
N ALA A 383 21.34 27.97 -26.08
CA ALA A 383 21.11 26.68 -26.69
C ALA A 383 22.43 25.88 -26.78
N GLY A 384 22.44 24.67 -26.22
CA GLY A 384 23.62 23.78 -26.18
C GLY A 384 24.39 23.80 -24.86
N ASP A 385 24.10 24.71 -23.94
CA ASP A 385 24.58 24.62 -22.56
C ASP A 385 24.08 23.32 -21.92
N SER A 386 24.87 22.74 -21.00
CA SER A 386 24.57 21.44 -20.41
C SER A 386 24.48 21.52 -18.89
N LEU A 387 23.39 20.98 -18.36
CA LEU A 387 23.16 20.78 -16.93
C LEU A 387 23.39 19.31 -16.59
N ARG A 388 24.07 19.08 -15.47
CA ARG A 388 24.17 17.77 -14.81
C ARG A 388 23.53 17.89 -13.44
N LEU A 389 22.69 16.94 -13.06
CA LEU A 389 21.91 16.97 -11.82
C LEU A 389 22.11 15.67 -11.05
N ARG A 390 22.68 15.73 -9.84
CA ARG A 390 22.88 14.56 -8.98
C ARG A 390 22.01 14.64 -7.75
N TYR A 391 21.39 13.51 -7.43
CA TYR A 391 20.43 13.38 -6.34
C TYR A 391 21.06 12.64 -5.15
N GLY A 392 20.71 13.03 -3.94
CA GLY A 392 21.16 12.35 -2.73
C GLY A 392 20.34 12.70 -1.49
N GLU A 393 20.44 11.83 -0.48
CA GLU A 393 19.73 11.97 0.79
C GLU A 393 20.51 12.83 1.79
N LEU A 394 21.82 12.97 1.59
CA LEU A 394 22.76 13.57 2.54
C LEU A 394 23.67 14.61 1.86
N LEU A 395 24.39 15.36 2.69
CA LEU A 395 25.47 16.24 2.28
C LEU A 395 26.81 15.72 2.82
N HIS A 396 27.89 16.01 2.09
CA HIS A 396 29.25 15.95 2.62
C HIS A 396 29.53 17.17 3.51
N GLU A 397 30.63 17.14 4.28
CA GLU A 397 31.03 18.24 5.16
C GLU A 397 31.28 19.57 4.42
N ASP A 398 31.67 19.50 3.15
CA ASP A 398 31.89 20.68 2.29
C ASP A 398 30.59 21.27 1.71
N GLY A 399 29.44 20.67 2.03
CA GLY A 399 28.12 21.07 1.55
C GLY A 399 27.72 20.52 0.18
N SER A 400 28.58 19.73 -0.48
CA SER A 400 28.22 19.00 -1.70
C SER A 400 27.28 17.82 -1.41
N VAL A 401 26.52 17.39 -2.42
CA VAL A 401 25.57 16.27 -2.27
C VAL A 401 26.31 14.94 -2.12
N ASN A 402 25.96 14.20 -1.08
CA ASN A 402 26.38 12.82 -0.88
C ASN A 402 25.27 11.87 -1.37
N GLY A 403 25.46 11.30 -2.55
CA GLY A 403 24.54 10.32 -3.15
C GLY A 403 24.86 8.87 -2.78
N LEU A 404 25.79 8.59 -1.86
CA LEU A 404 26.28 7.23 -1.63
C LEU A 404 25.23 6.30 -0.99
N THR A 405 24.22 6.82 -0.29
CA THR A 405 23.14 5.98 0.27
C THR A 405 22.16 5.47 -0.80
N THR A 406 22.18 6.07 -1.99
CA THR A 406 21.23 5.81 -3.09
C THR A 406 21.88 5.28 -4.36
N VAL A 407 23.17 4.90 -4.33
CA VAL A 407 23.86 4.33 -5.49
C VAL A 407 23.25 2.99 -5.87
N ALA A 408 22.88 2.85 -7.14
CA ALA A 408 22.19 1.68 -7.65
C ALA A 408 22.92 0.38 -7.26
N THR A 409 22.22 -0.49 -6.53
CA THR A 409 22.63 -1.87 -6.21
C THR A 409 23.99 -1.95 -5.49
N GLN A 410 24.34 -0.88 -4.76
CA GLN A 410 25.62 -0.72 -4.05
C GLN A 410 26.85 -0.68 -4.96
N LEU A 411 26.71 -0.46 -6.28
CA LEU A 411 27.81 -0.35 -7.24
C LEU A 411 28.58 0.96 -7.06
N LYS A 412 29.36 1.00 -5.98
CA LYS A 412 30.21 2.11 -5.56
C LYS A 412 31.65 1.75 -5.89
N GLU A 413 32.37 2.67 -6.53
CA GLU A 413 33.79 2.48 -6.82
C GLU A 413 34.57 2.19 -5.52
N ALA A 414 34.20 2.87 -4.43
CA ALA A 414 34.78 2.68 -3.10
C ALA A 414 34.60 1.26 -2.53
N PHE A 415 33.61 0.50 -2.99
CA PHE A 415 33.35 -0.88 -2.55
C PHE A 415 33.99 -1.91 -3.50
N GLY A 416 34.58 -1.46 -4.62
CA GLY A 416 35.25 -2.32 -5.59
C GLY A 416 34.31 -3.26 -6.37
N LEU A 417 33.00 -3.02 -6.32
CA LEU A 417 31.99 -3.76 -7.08
C LEU A 417 31.94 -3.22 -8.52
N LYS A 418 31.78 -4.11 -9.50
CA LYS A 418 31.70 -3.77 -10.92
C LYS A 418 30.34 -4.19 -11.48
N GLY A 419 29.64 -3.27 -12.13
CA GLY A 419 28.32 -3.54 -12.72
C GLY A 419 28.35 -4.14 -14.13
N GLY A 420 29.53 -4.47 -14.66
CA GLY A 420 29.71 -4.98 -16.03
C GLY A 420 30.04 -3.90 -17.06
N PRO A 421 30.14 -4.25 -18.35
CA PRO A 421 30.52 -3.33 -19.43
C PRO A 421 29.54 -2.17 -19.58
N GLY A 422 30.06 -0.95 -19.77
CA GLY A 422 29.27 0.28 -19.95
C GLY A 422 28.75 0.91 -18.66
N VAL A 423 28.64 0.15 -17.57
CA VAL A 423 28.19 0.67 -16.28
C VAL A 423 29.26 1.61 -15.68
N PRO A 424 28.87 2.80 -15.19
CA PRO A 424 29.81 3.72 -14.56
C PRO A 424 30.45 3.11 -13.30
N PRO A 425 31.69 3.50 -12.93
CA PRO A 425 32.35 3.00 -11.72
C PRO A 425 31.56 3.24 -10.43
N THR A 426 30.77 4.31 -10.39
CA THR A 426 29.72 4.50 -9.40
C THR A 426 28.40 4.78 -10.10
N ALA A 427 27.40 3.96 -9.84
CA ALA A 427 26.06 4.02 -10.44
C ALA A 427 25.18 5.09 -9.75
N TRP A 428 25.48 6.37 -10.02
CA TRP A 428 24.76 7.50 -9.43
C TRP A 428 23.33 7.64 -9.98
N GLN A 429 22.43 8.15 -9.13
CA GLN A 429 21.19 8.78 -9.56
C GLN A 429 21.53 10.14 -10.17
N GLU A 430 21.54 10.24 -11.50
CA GLU A 430 22.00 11.45 -12.18
C GLU A 430 21.24 11.73 -13.48
N ASP A 431 20.77 12.96 -13.65
CA ASP A 431 20.15 13.40 -14.90
C ASP A 431 21.05 14.39 -15.64
N ASN A 432 20.86 14.50 -16.96
CA ASN A 432 21.51 15.50 -17.80
C ASN A 432 20.49 16.19 -18.72
N TYR A 433 20.64 17.50 -18.86
CA TYR A 433 19.80 18.31 -19.74
C TYR A 433 20.65 19.22 -20.62
N ILE A 434 20.44 19.19 -21.93
CA ILE A 434 21.00 20.17 -22.86
C ILE A 434 19.95 21.23 -23.13
N ILE A 435 20.30 22.49 -22.87
CA ILE A 435 19.40 23.64 -23.01
C ILE A 435 19.02 23.85 -24.48
N GLY A 436 17.74 24.02 -24.76
CA GLY A 436 17.18 24.28 -26.09
C GLY A 436 17.31 25.75 -26.53
N GLY A 437 17.32 26.68 -25.57
CA GLY A 437 17.43 28.13 -25.78
C GLY A 437 16.09 28.84 -25.88
N GLN A 438 15.00 28.24 -25.35
CA GLN A 438 13.68 28.88 -25.28
C GLN A 438 13.64 29.89 -24.11
N GLU A 439 12.84 30.97 -24.25
CA GLU A 439 12.72 32.01 -23.21
C GLU A 439 12.10 31.46 -21.91
N GLU A 440 11.11 30.57 -22.04
CA GLU A 440 10.46 29.86 -20.92
C GLU A 440 10.72 28.36 -21.03
N GLU A 441 11.94 27.93 -20.71
CA GLU A 441 12.35 26.53 -20.80
C GLU A 441 12.24 25.80 -19.45
N VAL A 442 11.66 24.60 -19.47
CA VAL A 442 11.43 23.80 -18.26
C VAL A 442 11.98 22.40 -18.48
N TYR A 443 12.82 21.97 -17.55
CA TYR A 443 13.28 20.59 -17.43
C TYR A 443 12.45 19.84 -16.37
N GLN A 444 12.03 18.63 -16.71
CA GLN A 444 11.36 17.66 -15.82
C GLN A 444 11.63 16.25 -16.36
N GLN A 445 11.72 15.27 -15.46
CA GLN A 445 11.80 13.86 -15.81
C GLN A 445 10.47 13.29 -16.34
N HIS A 446 10.52 12.11 -16.97
CA HIS A 446 9.32 11.40 -17.47
C HIS A 446 9.25 9.90 -17.09
N PHE A 447 10.37 9.17 -17.13
CA PHE A 447 10.48 7.71 -17.09
C PHE A 447 11.55 7.17 -16.13
N THR A 448 12.00 7.99 -15.19
CA THR A 448 12.86 7.59 -14.05
C THR A 448 12.19 8.00 -12.72
N PHE A 449 12.84 7.80 -11.58
CA PHE A 449 12.53 8.51 -10.33
C PHE A 449 13.71 8.38 -9.38
N HIS A 450 13.87 9.35 -8.48
CA HIS A 450 15.01 9.40 -7.55
C HIS A 450 14.52 9.45 -6.10
N GLY A 451 15.24 8.81 -5.18
CA GLY A 451 15.11 9.05 -3.74
C GLY A 451 16.10 10.13 -3.29
N PHE A 452 15.62 11.26 -2.77
CA PHE A 452 16.50 12.39 -2.40
C PHE A 452 15.85 13.44 -1.49
N ARG A 453 16.71 14.18 -0.80
CA ARG A 453 16.42 15.48 -0.19
C ARG A 453 17.13 16.63 -0.91
N TYR A 454 18.31 16.33 -1.46
CA TYR A 454 19.21 17.31 -2.04
C TYR A 454 19.46 17.02 -3.51
N VAL A 455 19.65 18.10 -4.28
CA VAL A 455 20.06 18.04 -5.69
C VAL A 455 21.25 18.94 -5.90
N GLN A 456 22.32 18.42 -6.48
CA GLN A 456 23.46 19.20 -6.93
C GLN A 456 23.39 19.40 -8.44
N ILE A 457 23.43 20.66 -8.87
CA ILE A 457 23.31 21.07 -10.26
C ILE A 457 24.62 21.71 -10.70
N TRP A 458 25.26 21.14 -11.73
CA TRP A 458 26.42 21.72 -12.40
C TRP A 458 26.00 22.32 -13.74
N GLY A 459 26.65 23.42 -14.11
CA GLY A 459 26.45 24.08 -15.40
C GLY A 459 25.26 25.04 -15.43
N TYR A 460 24.60 25.33 -14.30
CA TYR A 460 23.47 26.25 -14.29
C TYR A 460 23.92 27.68 -14.66
N PRO A 461 23.39 28.27 -15.72
CA PRO A 461 23.71 29.63 -16.13
C PRO A 461 23.12 30.67 -15.17
N GLY A 462 23.99 31.52 -14.60
CA GLY A 462 23.57 32.57 -13.68
C GLY A 462 23.19 32.06 -12.28
N ASP A 463 22.27 32.78 -11.63
CA ASP A 463 21.86 32.51 -10.26
C ASP A 463 20.58 31.65 -10.23
N LEU A 464 20.68 30.46 -9.64
CA LEU A 464 19.52 29.61 -9.36
C LEU A 464 18.82 30.08 -8.08
N ARG A 465 17.51 30.35 -8.15
CA ARG A 465 16.71 30.76 -6.99
C ARG A 465 15.78 29.64 -6.55
N THR A 466 15.28 29.72 -5.32
CA THR A 466 14.34 28.74 -4.76
C THR A 466 13.04 28.63 -5.57
N GLU A 467 12.58 29.73 -6.16
CA GLU A 467 11.39 29.77 -7.02
C GLU A 467 11.59 29.14 -8.41
N ASP A 468 12.85 28.89 -8.80
CA ASP A 468 13.17 28.32 -10.10
C ASP A 468 13.13 26.78 -10.08
N ILE A 469 13.00 26.15 -8.91
CA ILE A 469 12.99 24.70 -8.76
C ILE A 469 12.01 24.23 -7.69
N GLU A 470 11.19 23.23 -8.04
CA GLU A 470 10.35 22.50 -7.10
C GLU A 470 10.62 20.99 -7.17
N GLY A 471 10.46 20.31 -6.05
CA GLY A 471 10.43 18.85 -5.95
C GLY A 471 9.02 18.34 -6.20
N LEU A 472 8.89 17.22 -6.89
CA LEU A 472 7.62 16.57 -7.17
C LEU A 472 7.65 15.20 -6.50
N ARG A 473 6.90 15.01 -5.40
CA ARG A 473 6.74 13.70 -4.78
C ARG A 473 5.85 12.85 -5.68
N LEU A 474 6.38 11.72 -6.11
CA LEU A 474 5.64 10.70 -6.85
C LEU A 474 5.41 9.51 -5.92
N ASN A 475 4.21 8.93 -6.01
CA ASN A 475 3.86 7.66 -5.37
C ASN A 475 2.51 7.17 -5.88
N ALA A 476 2.18 5.90 -5.66
CA ALA A 476 0.82 5.40 -5.83
C ALA A 476 -0.16 6.28 -5.03
N ASN A 477 -1.23 6.75 -5.67
CA ASN A 477 -2.23 7.64 -5.06
C ASN A 477 -3.14 6.86 -4.09
N LEU A 478 -2.54 6.37 -3.01
CA LEU A 478 -3.19 5.58 -1.97
C LEU A 478 -4.11 6.48 -1.13
N PRO A 479 -5.41 6.15 -1.02
CA PRO A 479 -6.31 6.87 -0.13
C PRO A 479 -5.83 6.76 1.33
N GLN A 480 -5.84 7.86 2.06
CA GLN A 480 -5.51 7.86 3.49
C GLN A 480 -6.60 7.12 4.29
N ALA A 481 -6.20 6.18 5.13
CA ALA A 481 -7.08 5.45 6.04
C ALA A 481 -6.92 5.91 7.50
N GLY A 482 -5.72 6.33 7.90
CA GLY A 482 -5.38 6.64 9.29
C GLY A 482 -5.12 8.11 9.57
N GLN A 483 -5.47 8.55 10.77
CA GLN A 483 -5.03 9.82 11.34
C GLN A 483 -4.60 9.60 12.78
N PHE A 484 -3.46 10.20 13.16
CA PHE A 484 -2.90 10.10 14.51
C PHE A 484 -2.35 11.45 14.96
N GLN A 485 -2.60 11.80 16.21
CA GLN A 485 -2.02 12.94 16.90
C GLN A 485 -1.95 12.62 18.40
N CYS A 486 -0.88 13.05 19.05
CA CYS A 486 -0.76 12.96 20.50
C CYS A 486 -0.07 14.20 21.11
N SER A 487 0.05 14.17 22.43
CA SER A 487 0.69 15.23 23.23
C SER A 487 2.22 15.18 23.21
N ASN A 488 2.83 14.09 22.71
CA ASN A 488 4.27 13.99 22.48
C ASN A 488 4.60 14.46 21.05
N GLU A 489 5.16 15.66 20.93
CA GLU A 489 5.49 16.26 19.63
C GLU A 489 6.50 15.45 18.82
N ASP A 490 7.39 14.72 19.49
CA ASP A 490 8.36 13.89 18.79
C ASP A 490 7.70 12.64 18.19
N PHE A 491 6.64 12.12 18.81
CA PHE A 491 5.85 11.02 18.24
C PHE A 491 4.98 11.49 17.07
N ASN A 492 4.43 12.71 17.14
CA ASN A 492 3.77 13.33 15.99
C ASN A 492 4.76 13.49 14.82
N ARG A 493 5.97 13.96 15.12
CA ARG A 493 7.04 14.08 14.12
C ARG A 493 7.48 12.73 13.57
N LEU A 494 7.55 11.69 14.40
CA LEU A 494 7.84 10.32 13.93
C LEU A 494 6.74 9.80 13.00
N GLN A 495 5.47 10.06 13.30
CA GLN A 495 4.36 9.68 12.44
C GLN A 495 4.45 10.36 11.06
N GLU A 496 4.84 11.64 11.02
CA GLU A 496 5.13 12.32 9.74
C GLU A 496 6.32 11.69 8.99
N VAL A 497 7.38 11.33 9.71
CA VAL A 497 8.56 10.65 9.14
C VAL A 497 8.16 9.29 8.55
N CYS A 498 7.27 8.54 9.20
CA CYS A 498 6.69 7.32 8.68
C CYS A 498 5.87 7.58 7.40
N ASP A 499 4.99 8.59 7.36
CA ASP A 499 4.23 8.99 6.16
C ASP A 499 5.15 9.22 4.96
N TRP A 500 6.20 10.05 5.14
CA TRP A 500 7.16 10.33 4.08
C TRP A 500 7.90 9.09 3.60
N THR A 501 8.27 8.19 4.51
CA THR A 501 8.90 6.92 4.15
C THR A 501 7.96 6.01 3.39
N PHE A 502 6.74 5.83 3.87
CA PHE A 502 5.75 4.95 3.26
C PHE A 502 5.39 5.43 1.85
N MET A 503 5.09 6.71 1.68
CA MET A 503 4.80 7.27 0.36
C MET A 503 6.01 7.20 -0.58
N SER A 504 7.24 7.34 -0.07
CA SER A 504 8.42 7.17 -0.92
C SER A 504 8.58 5.76 -1.49
N ASN A 505 7.94 4.76 -0.91
CA ASN A 505 8.19 3.35 -1.20
C ASN A 505 7.02 2.62 -1.88
N VAL A 506 6.08 3.34 -2.51
CA VAL A 506 4.93 2.72 -3.21
C VAL A 506 4.89 3.10 -4.69
N PHE A 507 5.79 2.52 -5.49
CA PHE A 507 5.89 2.73 -6.94
C PHE A 507 5.43 1.46 -7.67
N SER A 508 4.12 1.18 -7.64
CA SER A 508 3.47 -0.06 -8.13
C SER A 508 3.81 -1.34 -7.37
N ILE A 509 4.80 -1.30 -6.50
CA ILE A 509 5.17 -2.30 -5.48
C ILE A 509 5.52 -1.55 -4.19
N GLU A 510 5.46 -2.23 -3.05
CA GLU A 510 6.07 -1.73 -1.81
C GLU A 510 7.58 -2.03 -1.87
N SER A 511 8.40 -1.02 -2.12
CA SER A 511 9.85 -1.16 -2.21
C SER A 511 10.54 -1.08 -0.85
N ASP A 512 11.72 -1.70 -0.75
CA ASP A 512 12.66 -1.54 0.36
C ASP A 512 13.17 -0.09 0.47
N CYS A 513 13.58 0.51 -0.64
CA CYS A 513 14.01 1.90 -0.69
C CYS A 513 13.74 2.52 -2.08
N PRO A 514 13.57 3.85 -2.19
CA PRO A 514 13.26 4.49 -3.47
C PRO A 514 14.47 4.77 -4.36
N GLY A 515 15.68 4.48 -3.88
CA GLY A 515 16.93 4.92 -4.50
C GLY A 515 17.74 3.79 -5.11
N ARG A 516 18.36 2.97 -4.24
CA ARG A 516 19.41 2.04 -4.68
C ARG A 516 18.92 0.69 -5.22
N GLU A 517 17.84 0.14 -4.67
CA GLU A 517 17.37 -1.22 -5.00
C GLU A 517 15.98 -1.18 -5.62
N LYS A 518 15.01 -0.56 -4.94
CA LYS A 518 13.65 -0.31 -5.46
C LYS A 518 12.85 -1.60 -5.65
N PHE A 519 13.06 -2.59 -4.79
CA PHE A 519 12.53 -3.94 -4.95
C PHE A 519 11.50 -4.32 -3.88
N GLY A 520 10.56 -5.18 -4.28
CA GLY A 520 9.44 -5.65 -3.45
C GLY A 520 9.84 -6.76 -2.48
N TYR A 521 10.71 -6.46 -1.53
CA TYR A 521 11.20 -7.43 -0.54
C TYR A 521 10.08 -7.89 0.41
N GLY A 522 9.85 -9.20 0.47
CA GLY A 522 8.77 -9.77 1.31
C GLY A 522 8.93 -9.51 2.81
N GLY A 523 10.17 -9.54 3.34
CA GLY A 523 10.43 -9.33 4.76
C GLY A 523 10.00 -7.93 5.23
N ASP A 524 10.23 -6.91 4.41
CA ASP A 524 9.75 -5.55 4.62
C ASP A 524 8.22 -5.52 4.74
N MET A 525 7.51 -6.15 3.80
CA MET A 525 6.04 -6.24 3.82
C MET A 525 5.51 -6.95 5.06
N VAL A 526 6.22 -7.96 5.61
CA VAL A 526 5.85 -8.60 6.88
C VAL A 526 5.99 -7.62 8.06
N THR A 527 7.00 -6.77 8.03
CA THR A 527 7.30 -5.85 9.14
C THR A 527 6.56 -4.51 9.08
N ALA A 528 6.19 -4.05 7.88
CA ALA A 528 5.54 -2.77 7.65
C ALA A 528 4.09 -2.89 7.17
N GLY A 529 3.62 -4.05 6.72
CA GLY A 529 2.32 -4.18 6.05
C GLY A 529 1.11 -3.75 6.87
N GLU A 530 1.11 -4.03 8.18
CA GLU A 530 0.07 -3.54 9.08
C GLU A 530 0.16 -2.02 9.28
N ALA A 531 1.37 -1.45 9.38
CA ALA A 531 1.57 0.00 9.46
C ALA A 531 1.04 0.69 8.19
N TYR A 532 1.30 0.15 7.01
CA TYR A 532 0.73 0.66 5.76
C TYR A 532 -0.81 0.61 5.77
N ILE A 533 -1.41 -0.52 6.17
CA ILE A 533 -2.88 -0.65 6.23
C ILE A 533 -3.49 0.37 7.19
N PHE A 534 -2.90 0.58 8.37
CA PHE A 534 -3.43 1.59 9.30
C PHE A 534 -3.36 3.01 8.73
N ASN A 535 -2.40 3.31 7.86
CA ASN A 535 -2.23 4.64 7.29
C ASN A 535 -3.00 4.84 5.96
N TYR A 536 -3.19 3.80 5.16
CA TYR A 536 -3.74 3.88 3.80
C TYR A 536 -4.64 2.71 3.43
N ASP A 537 -5.55 2.92 2.46
CA ASP A 537 -6.28 1.83 1.81
C ASP A 537 -5.33 1.04 0.90
N MET A 538 -4.94 -0.15 1.37
CA MET A 538 -3.99 -1.05 0.71
C MET A 538 -4.67 -2.22 0.00
N ALA A 539 -6.01 -2.27 -0.07
CA ALA A 539 -6.74 -3.45 -0.53
C ALA A 539 -6.24 -3.96 -1.90
N ASN A 540 -6.31 -3.11 -2.92
CA ASN A 540 -5.87 -3.50 -4.28
C ASN A 540 -4.35 -3.47 -4.46
N PHE A 541 -3.61 -2.72 -3.63
CA PHE A 541 -2.15 -2.68 -3.68
C PHE A 541 -1.55 -4.01 -3.21
N TYR A 542 -1.97 -4.51 -2.05
CA TYR A 542 -1.48 -5.80 -1.55
C TYR A 542 -2.13 -7.01 -2.23
N ARG A 543 -3.35 -6.90 -2.77
CA ARG A 543 -3.87 -7.93 -3.69
C ARG A 543 -2.96 -8.12 -4.90
N LYS A 544 -2.43 -7.02 -5.45
CA LYS A 544 -1.48 -7.08 -6.55
C LYS A 544 -0.16 -7.70 -6.11
N ALA A 545 0.38 -7.33 -4.95
CA ALA A 545 1.62 -7.93 -4.40
C ALA A 545 1.49 -9.44 -4.15
N VAL A 546 0.38 -9.91 -3.56
CA VAL A 546 0.10 -11.35 -3.40
C VAL A 546 0.07 -12.05 -4.75
N GLN A 547 -0.53 -11.43 -5.77
CA GLN A 547 -0.53 -12.00 -7.11
C GLN A 547 0.86 -12.00 -7.74
N ASP A 548 1.73 -11.01 -7.49
CA ASP A 548 3.11 -11.02 -7.98
C ASP A 548 3.89 -12.21 -7.40
N PHE A 549 3.81 -12.45 -6.09
CA PHE A 549 4.41 -13.65 -5.48
C PHE A 549 3.85 -14.96 -6.07
N ALA A 550 2.56 -14.97 -6.41
CA ALA A 550 1.93 -16.14 -7.03
C ALA A 550 2.37 -16.35 -8.49
N ASP A 551 2.56 -15.27 -9.24
CA ASP A 551 3.12 -15.29 -10.60
C ASP A 551 4.57 -15.83 -10.55
N ASP A 552 5.31 -15.50 -9.49
CA ASP A 552 6.71 -15.90 -9.28
C ASP A 552 6.93 -17.16 -8.41
N VAL A 553 5.91 -17.98 -8.16
CA VAL A 553 6.09 -19.19 -7.35
C VAL A 553 7.11 -20.14 -7.99
N ARG A 554 8.09 -20.61 -7.21
CA ARG A 554 9.16 -21.50 -7.72
C ARG A 554 8.64 -22.92 -7.98
N PRO A 555 9.27 -23.70 -8.88
CA PRO A 555 8.81 -25.05 -9.27
C PRO A 555 8.48 -26.00 -8.12
N LEU A 556 9.28 -26.01 -7.05
CA LEU A 556 9.05 -26.85 -5.87
C LEU A 556 8.01 -26.29 -4.89
N GLY A 557 7.58 -25.04 -5.06
CA GLY A 557 6.57 -24.38 -4.23
C GLY A 557 7.09 -23.25 -3.33
N GLY A 558 8.41 -23.05 -3.26
CA GLY A 558 9.01 -21.92 -2.56
C GLY A 558 8.63 -20.57 -3.17
N MET A 559 8.64 -19.53 -2.35
CA MET A 559 8.41 -18.14 -2.80
C MET A 559 9.76 -17.44 -3.02
N PRO A 560 9.85 -16.48 -3.97
CA PRO A 560 11.06 -15.68 -4.13
C PRO A 560 11.27 -14.75 -2.91
N GLU A 561 12.46 -14.16 -2.80
CA GLU A 561 12.75 -13.12 -1.79
C GLU A 561 12.00 -11.81 -2.10
N ILE A 562 11.83 -11.55 -3.39
CA ILE A 562 11.30 -10.31 -3.96
C ILE A 562 10.21 -10.68 -4.98
N ALA A 563 9.14 -9.91 -5.03
CA ALA A 563 8.13 -10.02 -6.08
C ALA A 563 7.85 -8.63 -6.72
N PRO A 564 8.02 -8.46 -8.05
CA PRO A 564 8.46 -9.45 -9.04
C PRO A 564 9.88 -9.99 -8.83
N ASP A 565 10.13 -11.25 -9.20
CA ASP A 565 11.42 -11.92 -8.99
C ASP A 565 12.55 -11.31 -9.83
N VAL A 566 13.60 -10.88 -9.15
CA VAL A 566 14.84 -10.34 -9.76
C VAL A 566 16.04 -11.27 -9.55
N GLY A 567 15.80 -12.52 -9.13
CA GLY A 567 16.79 -13.59 -8.98
C GLY A 567 17.71 -13.45 -7.77
N ILE A 568 17.48 -12.46 -6.91
CA ILE A 568 18.16 -12.34 -5.62
C ILE A 568 17.59 -13.41 -4.69
N ASP A 569 18.49 -14.25 -4.16
CA ASP A 569 18.17 -15.48 -3.44
C ASP A 569 18.99 -15.63 -2.15
N SER A 570 19.04 -14.56 -1.35
CA SER A 570 19.87 -14.47 -0.15
C SER A 570 19.52 -15.56 0.85
N LYS A 571 20.51 -16.37 1.26
CA LYS A 571 20.31 -17.51 2.17
C LYS A 571 19.16 -18.43 1.68
N THR A 572 19.08 -18.66 0.36
CA THR A 572 18.07 -19.52 -0.29
C THR A 572 17.89 -20.87 0.40
N LEU A 573 16.65 -21.34 0.44
CA LEU A 573 16.29 -22.69 0.87
C LEU A 573 16.37 -23.72 -0.27
N GLY A 574 16.69 -23.30 -1.49
CA GLY A 574 16.72 -24.12 -2.70
C GLY A 574 15.75 -23.66 -3.78
N ASP A 575 15.94 -24.16 -5.01
CA ASP A 575 15.09 -23.88 -6.19
C ASP A 575 14.90 -22.39 -6.53
N GLY A 576 15.86 -21.54 -6.15
CA GLY A 576 15.79 -20.09 -6.32
C GLY A 576 14.80 -19.39 -5.39
N SER A 577 14.32 -20.06 -4.34
CA SER A 577 13.45 -19.44 -3.33
C SER A 577 14.21 -18.50 -2.40
N GLY A 578 13.51 -17.51 -1.84
CA GLY A 578 14.07 -16.54 -0.90
C GLY A 578 14.33 -17.10 0.51
N PRO A 579 14.82 -16.27 1.44
CA PRO A 579 14.91 -16.63 2.85
C PRO A 579 13.50 -16.74 3.47
N ILE A 580 13.33 -17.61 4.46
CA ILE A 580 12.00 -17.97 4.97
C ILE A 580 11.17 -16.80 5.54
N GLY A 581 11.82 -15.83 6.19
CA GLY A 581 11.15 -14.62 6.68
C GLY A 581 10.59 -13.72 5.57
N TRP A 582 11.15 -13.82 4.36
CA TRP A 582 10.65 -13.11 3.17
C TRP A 582 9.57 -13.93 2.46
N GLN A 583 9.71 -15.27 2.42
CA GLN A 583 8.66 -16.15 1.90
C GLN A 583 7.36 -16.06 2.71
N LEU A 584 7.43 -15.72 4.01
CA LEU A 584 6.28 -15.50 4.88
C LEU A 584 5.35 -14.39 4.37
N ALA A 585 5.85 -13.42 3.58
CA ALA A 585 5.04 -12.34 3.03
C ALA A 585 3.81 -12.83 2.26
N PHE A 586 3.96 -13.92 1.50
CA PHE A 586 2.88 -14.44 0.66
C PHE A 586 1.63 -14.84 1.48
N PRO A 587 1.72 -15.77 2.46
CA PRO A 587 0.57 -16.05 3.33
C PRO A 587 0.27 -14.91 4.31
N PHE A 588 1.26 -14.12 4.75
CA PHE A 588 1.01 -13.03 5.72
C PHE A 588 0.11 -11.93 5.14
N LEU A 589 0.40 -11.44 3.94
CA LEU A 589 -0.42 -10.43 3.27
C LEU A 589 -1.84 -10.93 2.98
N GLN A 590 -1.99 -12.23 2.68
CA GLN A 590 -3.29 -12.87 2.51
C GLN A 590 -4.12 -12.81 3.81
N ASP A 591 -3.51 -13.10 4.97
CA ASP A 591 -4.20 -12.99 6.26
C ASP A 591 -4.56 -11.54 6.60
N LEU A 592 -3.67 -10.59 6.34
CA LEU A 592 -3.97 -9.15 6.51
C LEU A 592 -5.16 -8.72 5.66
N LEU A 593 -5.19 -9.09 4.38
CA LEU A 593 -6.29 -8.75 3.47
C LEU A 593 -7.61 -9.41 3.90
N TYR A 594 -7.55 -10.62 4.45
CA TYR A 594 -8.73 -11.24 5.05
C TYR A 594 -9.20 -10.52 6.32
N ARG A 595 -8.28 -10.20 7.23
CA ARG A 595 -8.61 -9.57 8.51
C ARG A 595 -9.14 -8.15 8.36
N PHE A 596 -8.54 -7.36 7.46
CA PHE A 596 -8.91 -5.95 7.27
C PHE A 596 -9.95 -5.69 6.17
N TYR A 597 -10.02 -6.54 5.13
CA TYR A 597 -10.92 -6.34 3.98
C TYR A 597 -11.86 -7.53 3.72
N GLY A 598 -11.72 -8.65 4.43
CA GLY A 598 -12.59 -9.82 4.30
C GLY A 598 -12.35 -10.62 3.04
N ASP A 599 -11.13 -10.57 2.48
CA ASP A 599 -10.82 -11.06 1.15
C ASP A 599 -10.71 -12.58 0.99
N ARG A 600 -11.84 -13.26 1.17
CA ARG A 600 -11.92 -14.72 1.07
C ARG A 600 -11.60 -15.22 -0.34
N GLN A 601 -11.98 -14.48 -1.39
CA GLN A 601 -11.72 -14.89 -2.77
C GLN A 601 -10.21 -14.98 -3.05
N LEU A 602 -9.41 -14.06 -2.49
CA LEU A 602 -7.95 -14.11 -2.64
C LEU A 602 -7.37 -15.36 -1.97
N LEU A 603 -7.82 -15.68 -0.75
CA LEU A 603 -7.42 -16.91 -0.05
C LEU A 603 -7.74 -18.14 -0.89
N GLU A 604 -8.97 -18.26 -1.39
CA GLU A 604 -9.41 -19.40 -2.20
C GLU A 604 -8.56 -19.58 -3.45
N ARG A 605 -8.25 -18.48 -4.15
CA ARG A 605 -7.42 -18.52 -5.36
C ARG A 605 -6.00 -19.01 -5.08
N HIS A 606 -5.40 -18.62 -3.96
CA HIS A 606 -3.97 -18.82 -3.69
C HIS A 606 -3.67 -19.91 -2.66
N TYR A 607 -4.70 -20.49 -2.04
CA TYR A 607 -4.57 -21.62 -1.11
C TYR A 607 -3.76 -22.80 -1.69
N PRO A 608 -3.93 -23.21 -2.96
CA PRO A 608 -3.08 -24.26 -3.54
C PRO A 608 -1.58 -23.92 -3.52
N ALA A 609 -1.20 -22.66 -3.69
CA ALA A 609 0.20 -22.23 -3.62
C ALA A 609 0.72 -22.26 -2.18
N CYS A 610 -0.10 -21.91 -1.17
CA CYS A 610 0.25 -22.07 0.25
C CYS A 610 0.54 -23.53 0.60
N LYS A 611 -0.28 -24.48 0.09
CA LYS A 611 -0.02 -25.92 0.28
C LYS A 611 1.31 -26.36 -0.31
N ARG A 612 1.65 -25.87 -1.51
CA ARG A 612 2.95 -26.16 -2.15
C ARG A 612 4.11 -25.57 -1.37
N LEU A 613 3.96 -24.35 -0.84
CA LEU A 613 4.95 -23.71 0.02
C LEU A 613 5.22 -24.57 1.27
N VAL A 614 4.18 -25.02 1.98
CA VAL A 614 4.38 -25.91 3.14
C VAL A 614 5.06 -27.21 2.73
N ALA A 615 4.64 -27.84 1.63
CA ALA A 615 5.27 -29.07 1.14
C ALA A 615 6.76 -28.88 0.77
N PHE A 616 7.12 -27.72 0.19
CA PHE A 616 8.51 -27.34 -0.05
C PHE A 616 9.28 -27.21 1.26
N LEU A 617 8.74 -26.48 2.24
CA LEU A 617 9.38 -26.29 3.54
C LEU A 617 9.57 -27.62 4.30
N GLU A 618 8.58 -28.52 4.26
CA GLU A 618 8.70 -29.89 4.79
C GLU A 618 9.87 -30.65 4.11
N SER A 619 10.11 -30.43 2.82
CA SER A 619 11.15 -31.13 2.06
C SER A 619 12.58 -30.65 2.35
N VAL A 620 12.74 -29.42 2.83
CA VAL A 620 14.05 -28.81 3.13
C VAL A 620 14.34 -28.72 4.63
N ALA A 621 13.32 -28.91 5.48
CA ALA A 621 13.48 -28.93 6.92
C ALA A 621 14.20 -30.20 7.40
N GLU A 622 15.13 -30.04 8.33
CA GLU A 622 15.84 -31.14 8.98
C GLU A 622 15.17 -31.38 10.35
N ASN A 623 14.47 -32.52 10.51
CA ASN A 623 13.68 -32.83 11.71
C ASN A 623 12.67 -31.72 12.06
N ASN A 624 11.97 -31.18 11.06
CA ASN A 624 11.04 -30.04 11.20
C ASN A 624 11.69 -28.72 11.66
N ARG A 625 13.03 -28.59 11.54
CA ARG A 625 13.78 -27.37 11.83
C ARG A 625 14.38 -26.78 10.56
N ILE A 626 14.35 -25.45 10.43
CA ILE A 626 15.03 -24.74 9.34
C ILE A 626 16.17 -23.93 9.94
N ASN A 627 17.39 -24.30 9.58
CA ASN A 627 18.61 -23.87 10.28
C ASN A 627 19.26 -22.62 9.67
N ILE A 628 18.78 -22.17 8.51
CA ILE A 628 19.36 -21.10 7.72
C ILE A 628 18.32 -20.01 7.44
N GLY A 629 18.76 -18.76 7.34
CA GLY A 629 17.94 -17.62 6.94
C GLY A 629 18.64 -16.29 7.19
N LEU A 630 18.04 -15.19 6.74
CA LEU A 630 18.54 -13.84 7.03
C LEU A 630 18.29 -13.41 8.48
N SER A 631 17.38 -14.09 9.18
CA SER A 631 16.97 -13.80 10.55
C SER A 631 16.47 -12.35 10.70
N ASP A 632 16.68 -11.77 11.88
CA ASP A 632 16.31 -10.41 12.22
C ASP A 632 17.28 -9.40 11.57
N HIS A 633 16.94 -8.94 10.38
CA HIS A 633 17.79 -8.03 9.60
C HIS A 633 18.02 -6.70 10.33
N ALA A 634 19.22 -6.12 10.19
CA ALA A 634 19.67 -4.92 10.91
C ALA A 634 19.74 -5.00 12.45
N LEU A 635 19.65 -6.21 13.03
CA LEU A 635 19.95 -6.48 14.45
C LEU A 635 21.34 -5.96 14.88
N LEU A 636 21.44 -5.40 16.09
CA LEU A 636 22.70 -4.85 16.61
C LEU A 636 23.63 -5.87 17.27
N ASN A 637 23.11 -7.06 17.58
CA ASN A 637 23.80 -8.19 18.20
C ASN A 637 23.86 -9.42 17.28
N GLU A 638 24.36 -10.55 17.80
CA GLU A 638 24.37 -11.83 17.09
C GLU A 638 22.95 -12.31 16.75
N LYS A 639 22.74 -12.74 15.50
CA LYS A 639 21.43 -13.20 14.99
C LYS A 639 21.13 -14.63 15.45
N PRO A 640 19.95 -14.90 16.03
CA PRO A 640 19.49 -16.26 16.32
C PRO A 640 18.90 -16.92 15.05
N GLU A 641 19.74 -17.14 14.02
CA GLU A 641 19.29 -17.51 12.67
C GLU A 641 18.33 -18.71 12.67
N ALA A 642 18.77 -19.86 13.19
CA ALA A 642 18.00 -21.08 13.14
C ALA A 642 16.67 -21.02 13.95
N PHE A 643 16.67 -20.35 15.10
CA PHE A 643 15.46 -20.14 15.88
C PHE A 643 14.44 -19.30 15.11
N THR A 644 14.84 -18.13 14.60
CA THR A 644 13.93 -17.26 13.85
C THR A 644 13.43 -17.92 12.57
N SER A 645 14.30 -18.63 11.84
CA SER A 645 13.89 -19.36 10.65
C SER A 645 12.86 -20.45 10.95
N THR A 646 13.04 -21.21 12.03
CA THR A 646 12.08 -22.24 12.44
C THR A 646 10.77 -21.63 12.96
N ALA A 647 10.84 -20.47 13.64
CA ALA A 647 9.65 -19.73 14.03
C ALA A 647 8.85 -19.19 12.83
N PHE A 648 9.51 -18.72 11.76
CA PHE A 648 8.82 -18.32 10.53
C PHE A 648 8.24 -19.52 9.78
N TYR A 649 8.90 -20.68 9.81
CA TYR A 649 8.32 -21.92 9.30
C TYR A 649 7.02 -22.27 10.03
N TYR A 650 7.04 -22.24 11.36
CA TYR A 650 5.87 -22.43 12.21
C TYR A 650 4.73 -21.48 11.81
N HIS A 651 5.02 -20.19 11.64
CA HIS A 651 4.03 -19.19 11.25
C HIS A 651 3.39 -19.46 9.88
N ILE A 652 4.19 -19.81 8.86
CA ILE A 652 3.66 -20.17 7.53
C ILE A 652 2.68 -21.36 7.64
N VAL A 653 3.02 -22.37 8.45
CA VAL A 653 2.15 -23.53 8.67
C VAL A 653 0.88 -23.14 9.42
N GLN A 654 0.96 -22.29 10.45
CA GLN A 654 -0.22 -21.77 11.16
C GLN A 654 -1.17 -21.00 10.24
N LEU A 655 -0.65 -20.11 9.39
CA LEU A 655 -1.46 -19.37 8.43
C LEU A 655 -2.13 -20.33 7.44
N THR A 656 -1.40 -21.35 6.96
CA THR A 656 -1.96 -22.35 6.05
C THR A 656 -3.08 -23.17 6.71
N ALA A 657 -2.92 -23.54 7.99
CA ALA A 657 -3.98 -24.18 8.78
C ALA A 657 -5.21 -23.27 8.95
N ARG A 658 -4.98 -22.00 9.26
CA ARG A 658 -6.04 -20.99 9.39
C ARG A 658 -6.81 -20.81 8.08
N PHE A 659 -6.12 -20.73 6.95
CA PHE A 659 -6.76 -20.65 5.63
C PHE A 659 -7.56 -21.90 5.33
N ALA A 660 -7.06 -23.08 5.69
CA ALA A 660 -7.81 -24.34 5.56
C ALA A 660 -9.14 -24.27 6.33
N ARG A 661 -9.15 -23.74 7.56
CA ARG A 661 -10.39 -23.54 8.34
C ARG A 661 -11.35 -22.55 7.67
N ILE A 662 -10.85 -21.38 7.25
CA ILE A 662 -11.65 -20.34 6.59
C ILE A 662 -12.29 -20.85 5.28
N LEU A 663 -11.57 -21.69 4.55
CA LEU A 663 -12.01 -22.27 3.28
C LEU A 663 -12.75 -23.60 3.44
N GLU A 664 -13.01 -24.03 4.68
CA GLU A 664 -13.76 -25.26 4.99
C GLU A 664 -13.08 -26.54 4.49
N HIS A 665 -11.75 -26.62 4.64
CA HIS A 665 -10.91 -27.80 4.39
C HIS A 665 -10.43 -28.44 5.72
N PRO A 666 -11.30 -29.16 6.45
CA PRO A 666 -11.00 -29.62 7.81
C PRO A 666 -9.83 -30.61 7.90
N GLU A 667 -9.65 -31.50 6.92
CA GLU A 667 -8.54 -32.46 6.91
C GLU A 667 -7.18 -31.76 6.75
N ASP A 668 -7.11 -30.73 5.89
CA ASP A 668 -5.90 -29.92 5.74
C ASP A 668 -5.65 -29.08 7.00
N ALA A 669 -6.71 -28.53 7.63
CA ALA A 669 -6.58 -27.79 8.89
C ALA A 669 -5.96 -28.67 9.99
N GLU A 670 -6.51 -29.86 10.22
CA GLU A 670 -5.98 -30.81 11.21
C GLU A 670 -4.52 -31.20 10.90
N LYS A 671 -4.22 -31.50 9.63
CA LYS A 671 -2.85 -31.82 9.20
C LYS A 671 -1.87 -30.71 9.54
N TYR A 672 -2.18 -29.47 9.15
CA TYR A 672 -1.27 -28.35 9.33
C TYR A 672 -1.18 -27.90 10.80
N GLU A 673 -2.25 -28.03 11.58
CA GLU A 673 -2.22 -27.82 13.04
C GLU A 673 -1.30 -28.82 13.75
N GLN A 674 -1.34 -30.09 13.35
CA GLN A 674 -0.46 -31.11 13.89
C GLN A 674 1.01 -30.85 13.51
N LEU A 675 1.27 -30.41 12.28
CA LEU A 675 2.61 -30.01 11.85
C LEU A 675 3.10 -28.78 12.63
N ALA A 676 2.27 -27.76 12.82
CA ALA A 676 2.60 -26.58 13.62
C ALA A 676 2.95 -26.98 15.06
N THR A 677 2.15 -27.86 15.68
CA THR A 677 2.43 -28.41 17.03
C THR A 677 3.78 -29.13 17.06
N THR A 678 4.10 -29.92 16.03
CA THR A 678 5.39 -30.62 15.95
C THR A 678 6.57 -29.65 15.86
N ILE A 679 6.46 -28.58 15.06
CA ILE A 679 7.51 -27.56 14.92
C ILE A 679 7.67 -26.78 16.23
N HIS A 680 6.56 -26.44 16.89
CA HIS A 680 6.55 -25.81 18.21
C HIS A 680 7.33 -26.64 19.24
N ASP A 681 7.06 -27.95 19.31
CA ASP A 681 7.76 -28.84 20.24
C ASP A 681 9.26 -28.93 19.93
N VAL A 682 9.65 -28.91 18.65
CA VAL A 682 11.06 -28.85 18.24
C VAL A 682 11.72 -27.56 18.71
N ILE A 683 11.04 -26.41 18.57
CA ILE A 683 11.55 -25.12 19.07
C ILE A 683 11.78 -25.18 20.58
N LEU A 684 10.81 -25.70 21.34
CA LEU A 684 10.94 -25.84 22.79
C LEU A 684 12.11 -26.73 23.21
N VAL A 685 12.35 -27.83 22.49
CA VAL A 685 13.44 -28.76 22.82
C VAL A 685 14.81 -28.18 22.46
N GLU A 686 14.93 -27.54 21.30
CA GLU A 686 16.23 -27.13 20.74
C GLU A 686 16.65 -25.71 21.14
N GLU A 687 15.70 -24.82 21.41
CA GLU A 687 15.97 -23.38 21.55
C GLU A 687 15.68 -22.85 22.95
N TYR A 688 14.90 -23.53 23.77
CA TYR A 688 14.48 -23.01 25.07
C TYR A 688 15.24 -23.63 26.25
N ASN A 689 15.69 -22.78 27.17
CA ASN A 689 16.30 -23.19 28.42
C ASN A 689 15.36 -22.89 29.61
N PRO A 690 14.69 -23.92 30.17
CA PRO A 690 13.75 -23.76 31.28
C PRO A 690 14.43 -23.39 32.60
N GLU A 691 15.75 -23.57 32.74
CA GLU A 691 16.45 -23.19 33.98
C GLU A 691 16.58 -21.66 34.13
N ASN A 692 16.51 -20.91 33.02
CA ASN A 692 16.77 -19.48 33.04
C ASN A 692 15.84 -18.63 32.16
N GLY A 693 14.91 -19.23 31.42
CA GLY A 693 13.93 -18.53 30.58
C GLY A 693 14.48 -18.08 29.23
N CYS A 694 15.73 -18.42 28.89
CA CYS A 694 16.34 -17.98 27.66
C CYS A 694 15.90 -18.83 26.45
N PHE A 695 15.59 -18.15 25.36
CA PHE A 695 15.48 -18.71 24.02
C PHE A 695 16.74 -18.38 23.22
N ALA A 696 17.26 -19.35 22.48
CA ALA A 696 18.45 -19.24 21.63
C ALA A 696 19.61 -18.52 22.36
N ASN A 697 20.03 -17.37 21.85
CA ASN A 697 21.11 -16.56 22.42
C ASN A 697 20.65 -15.50 23.44
N CYS A 698 19.41 -15.58 23.92
CA CYS A 698 18.82 -14.75 24.97
C CYS A 698 18.83 -13.23 24.71
N ASN A 699 18.98 -12.80 23.46
CA ASN A 699 18.90 -11.39 23.11
C ASN A 699 17.42 -10.92 23.02
N GLN A 700 17.20 -9.60 22.87
CA GLN A 700 15.85 -9.03 22.80
C GLN A 700 15.01 -9.70 21.71
N THR A 701 15.55 -9.88 20.50
CA THR A 701 14.86 -10.54 19.40
C THR A 701 14.41 -11.96 19.74
N ALA A 702 15.31 -12.79 20.30
CA ALA A 702 14.99 -14.16 20.64
C ALA A 702 13.85 -14.22 21.67
N GLN A 703 13.90 -13.35 22.69
CA GLN A 703 12.86 -13.26 23.70
C GLN A 703 11.53 -12.73 23.12
N SER A 704 11.58 -11.65 22.33
CA SER A 704 10.39 -11.06 21.71
C SER A 704 9.71 -12.00 20.74
N VAL A 705 10.46 -12.74 19.90
CA VAL A 705 9.91 -13.77 19.01
C VAL A 705 9.25 -14.87 19.84
N ALA A 706 9.90 -15.35 20.89
CA ALA A 706 9.36 -16.42 21.73
C ALA A 706 8.07 -16.01 22.45
N LEU A 707 8.03 -14.80 23.00
CA LEU A 707 6.85 -14.23 23.67
C LEU A 707 5.72 -13.91 22.67
N TRP A 708 6.05 -13.51 21.45
CA TRP A 708 5.05 -13.15 20.44
C TRP A 708 4.29 -14.37 19.91
N TYR A 709 4.98 -15.50 19.72
CA TYR A 709 4.39 -16.79 19.35
C TYR A 709 3.90 -17.62 20.55
N ASP A 710 4.16 -17.17 21.78
CA ASP A 710 3.84 -17.87 23.03
C ASP A 710 4.39 -19.32 23.08
N PHE A 711 5.67 -19.49 22.72
CA PHE A 711 6.29 -20.82 22.63
C PHE A 711 6.46 -21.54 23.97
N MET A 712 6.56 -20.80 25.07
CA MET A 712 6.84 -21.36 26.39
C MET A 712 5.57 -21.68 27.17
N PRO A 713 5.61 -22.66 28.10
CA PRO A 713 4.52 -22.86 29.06
C PRO A 713 4.20 -21.58 29.84
N THR A 714 2.92 -21.37 30.15
CA THR A 714 2.43 -20.16 30.82
C THR A 714 3.15 -19.87 32.13
N GLU A 715 3.52 -20.91 32.90
CA GLU A 715 4.21 -20.75 34.19
C GLU A 715 5.65 -20.24 34.05
N GLU A 716 6.26 -20.42 32.87
CA GLU A 716 7.65 -20.07 32.61
C GLU A 716 7.79 -18.77 31.78
N ARG A 717 6.68 -18.26 31.27
CA ARG A 717 6.60 -17.02 30.48
C ARG A 717 7.19 -15.81 31.20
N GLU A 718 6.98 -15.70 32.51
CA GLU A 718 7.53 -14.61 33.33
C GLU A 718 9.08 -14.60 33.32
N MET A 719 9.72 -15.77 33.25
CA MET A 719 11.17 -15.85 33.20
C MET A 719 11.72 -15.31 31.88
N ALA A 720 11.07 -15.64 30.76
CA ALA A 720 11.40 -15.08 29.44
C ALA A 720 11.18 -13.55 29.41
N TRP A 721 10.08 -13.09 30.02
CA TRP A 721 9.81 -11.66 30.18
C TRP A 721 10.92 -10.96 30.95
N GLN A 722 11.30 -11.47 32.12
CA GLN A 722 12.38 -10.90 32.92
C GLN A 722 13.70 -10.80 32.11
N ARG A 723 13.99 -11.75 31.21
CA ARG A 723 15.16 -11.66 30.31
C ARG A 723 15.06 -10.52 29.31
N LEU A 724 13.89 -10.31 28.71
CA LEU A 724 13.67 -9.17 27.81
C LEU A 724 13.83 -7.84 28.55
N GLU A 725 13.22 -7.71 29.73
CA GLU A 725 13.31 -6.50 30.54
C GLU A 725 14.75 -6.23 31.02
N ASP A 726 15.45 -7.24 31.54
CA ASP A 726 16.86 -7.12 31.96
C ASP A 726 17.75 -6.70 30.78
N SER A 727 17.49 -7.23 29.59
CA SER A 727 18.20 -6.85 28.38
C SER A 727 17.99 -5.36 28.06
N ILE A 728 16.75 -4.88 28.10
CA ILE A 728 16.42 -3.47 27.84
C ILE A 728 17.03 -2.56 28.92
N ARG A 729 16.64 -2.75 30.19
CA ARG A 729 16.96 -1.81 31.27
C ARG A 729 18.39 -1.92 31.76
N THR A 730 18.93 -3.14 31.86
CA THR A 730 20.26 -3.36 32.45
C THR A 730 21.36 -3.45 31.39
N THR A 731 21.11 -4.13 30.27
CA THR A 731 22.14 -4.34 29.23
C THR A 731 22.21 -3.19 28.23
N TRP A 732 21.05 -2.69 27.81
CA TRP A 732 20.92 -1.63 26.79
C TRP A 732 20.45 -0.29 27.34
N ASN A 733 20.36 -0.15 28.67
CA ASN A 733 20.03 1.12 29.34
C ASN A 733 18.80 1.81 28.73
N GLY A 734 17.69 1.08 28.62
CA GLY A 734 16.42 1.56 28.07
C GLY A 734 16.30 1.51 26.55
N HIS A 735 17.31 1.00 25.82
CA HIS A 735 17.31 0.97 24.36
C HIS A 735 16.93 -0.40 23.78
N LEU A 736 16.43 -0.37 22.55
CA LEU A 736 16.25 -1.56 21.74
C LEU A 736 17.59 -2.05 21.15
N SER A 737 17.68 -3.33 20.82
CA SER A 737 18.80 -3.91 20.08
C SER A 737 18.36 -4.76 18.88
N THR A 738 17.05 -4.79 18.64
CA THR A 738 16.34 -5.63 17.67
C THR A 738 16.58 -5.20 16.23
N GLY A 739 16.45 -6.14 15.31
CA GLY A 739 16.27 -5.91 13.88
C GLY A 739 14.79 -5.73 13.53
N ILE A 740 14.45 -5.89 12.26
CA ILE A 740 13.13 -5.55 11.71
C ILE A 740 11.97 -6.37 12.29
N PHE A 741 12.14 -7.69 12.41
CA PHE A 741 11.09 -8.59 12.91
C PHE A 741 11.01 -8.50 14.43
N GLY A 742 12.18 -8.51 15.09
CA GLY A 742 12.27 -8.38 16.54
C GLY A 742 11.62 -7.08 17.02
N THR A 743 11.81 -5.98 16.31
CA THR A 743 11.22 -4.68 16.66
C THR A 743 9.69 -4.71 16.58
N LYS A 744 9.13 -5.22 15.46
CA LYS A 744 7.67 -5.36 15.32
C LYS A 744 7.09 -6.25 16.41
N MET A 745 7.67 -7.43 16.63
CA MET A 745 7.17 -8.40 17.60
C MET A 745 7.29 -7.89 19.03
N MET A 746 8.39 -7.19 19.36
CA MET A 746 8.60 -6.60 20.69
C MET A 746 7.53 -5.56 21.03
N LEU A 747 7.23 -4.63 20.11
CA LEU A 747 6.19 -3.62 20.32
C LEU A 747 4.81 -4.24 20.51
N ASP A 748 4.49 -5.30 19.77
CA ASP A 748 3.20 -5.99 19.91
C ASP A 748 3.12 -6.84 21.19
N VAL A 749 4.23 -7.46 21.63
CA VAL A 749 4.30 -8.13 22.96
C VAL A 749 4.05 -7.13 24.08
N PHE A 750 4.69 -5.95 24.04
CA PHE A 750 4.46 -4.92 25.06
C PHE A 750 3.00 -4.47 25.10
N ARG A 751 2.35 -4.34 23.93
CA ARG A 751 0.93 -4.00 23.84
C ARG A 751 0.05 -5.10 24.45
N ARG A 752 0.25 -6.37 24.05
CA ARG A 752 -0.55 -7.51 24.52
C ARG A 752 -0.46 -7.70 26.04
N ASP A 753 0.68 -7.35 26.62
CA ASP A 753 0.97 -7.55 28.04
C ASP A 753 0.89 -6.27 28.89
N TYR A 754 0.38 -5.17 28.34
CA TYR A 754 0.23 -3.89 29.04
C TYR A 754 1.55 -3.37 29.66
N ARG A 755 2.66 -3.53 28.93
CA ARG A 755 4.01 -3.01 29.29
C ARG A 755 4.30 -1.71 28.55
N ASP A 756 3.39 -0.76 28.67
CA ASP A 756 3.51 0.57 28.07
C ASP A 756 4.70 1.35 28.67
N ASP A 757 5.08 1.04 29.92
CA ASP A 757 6.29 1.53 30.57
C ASP A 757 7.54 1.25 29.71
N LEU A 758 7.70 -0.01 29.26
CA LEU A 758 8.83 -0.42 28.44
C LEU A 758 8.69 0.02 26.99
N ALA A 759 7.47 -0.04 26.42
CA ALA A 759 7.25 0.44 25.06
C ALA A 759 7.62 1.92 24.93
N PHE A 760 7.19 2.74 25.88
CA PHE A 760 7.57 4.15 25.90
C PHE A 760 9.06 4.33 26.16
N GLU A 761 9.63 3.59 27.11
CA GLU A 761 11.07 3.65 27.42
C GLU A 761 11.92 3.39 26.17
N VAL A 762 11.66 2.33 25.40
CA VAL A 762 12.47 2.00 24.21
C VAL A 762 12.22 2.90 23.01
N THR A 763 11.00 3.43 22.85
CA THR A 763 10.63 4.25 21.69
C THR A 763 11.05 5.71 21.85
N ASN A 764 11.23 6.18 23.08
CA ASN A 764 11.48 7.59 23.36
C ASN A 764 12.96 7.97 23.63
N GLN A 765 13.93 7.08 23.35
CA GLN A 765 15.36 7.34 23.62
C GLN A 765 16.02 8.27 22.57
N PRO A 766 16.54 9.45 22.95
CA PRO A 766 17.18 10.38 22.02
C PRO A 766 18.59 9.96 21.58
N ASP A 767 19.27 9.12 22.35
CA ASP A 767 20.58 8.56 22.04
C ASP A 767 20.49 7.21 21.33
N PHE A 768 21.62 6.79 20.75
CA PHE A 768 21.68 5.60 19.91
C PHE A 768 21.50 4.34 20.75
N PRO A 769 20.73 3.34 20.28
CA PRO A 769 19.89 3.29 19.06
C PRO A 769 18.39 3.62 19.29
N GLY A 770 17.71 4.18 18.29
CA GLY A 770 16.24 4.28 18.31
C GLY A 770 15.67 5.29 17.31
N TRP A 771 14.34 5.35 17.23
CA TRP A 771 13.65 6.30 16.33
C TRP A 771 13.88 7.76 16.72
N ARG A 772 13.83 8.05 18.02
CA ARG A 772 14.12 9.40 18.55
C ARG A 772 15.57 9.81 18.28
N ASN A 773 16.50 8.86 18.25
CA ASN A 773 17.86 9.11 17.77
C ASN A 773 17.92 9.47 16.29
N MET A 774 17.12 8.82 15.42
CA MET A 774 17.02 9.23 14.01
C MET A 774 16.56 10.70 13.91
N LEU A 775 15.52 11.09 14.66
CA LEU A 775 15.05 12.48 14.68
C LEU A 775 16.11 13.46 15.20
N ALA A 776 16.80 13.11 16.29
CA ALA A 776 17.86 13.93 16.86
C ALA A 776 19.02 14.17 15.88
N ASN A 777 19.20 13.26 14.90
CA ASN A 777 20.19 13.35 13.83
C ASN A 777 19.58 13.84 12.49
N GLY A 778 18.40 14.47 12.52
CA GLY A 778 17.84 15.19 11.38
C GLY A 778 17.10 14.30 10.36
N ALA A 779 16.72 13.09 10.74
CA ALA A 779 15.93 12.21 9.88
C ALA A 779 14.59 12.86 9.50
N THR A 780 14.28 12.80 8.20
CA THR A 780 12.98 13.19 7.65
C THR A 780 12.21 11.99 7.07
N THR A 781 12.86 10.83 7.07
CA THR A 781 12.40 9.50 6.65
C THR A 781 13.09 8.49 7.58
N LEU A 782 12.50 7.31 7.76
CA LEU A 782 13.11 6.21 8.51
C LEU A 782 14.34 5.68 7.76
N TRP A 783 15.36 5.28 8.52
CA TRP A 783 16.60 4.75 7.97
C TRP A 783 16.60 3.22 7.97
N GLU A 784 17.35 2.62 7.05
CA GLU A 784 17.52 1.16 6.98
C GLU A 784 18.34 0.60 8.16
N SER A 785 19.18 1.42 8.79
CA SER A 785 19.97 1.00 9.93
C SER A 785 19.83 1.97 11.07
N TRP A 786 19.71 1.44 12.29
CA TRP A 786 19.83 2.22 13.52
C TRP A 786 21.10 3.08 13.57
N ARG A 787 22.16 2.68 12.85
CA ARG A 787 23.45 3.39 12.86
C ARG A 787 23.51 4.63 11.98
N GLY A 788 22.57 4.80 11.03
CA GLY A 788 22.50 6.00 10.17
C GLY A 788 23.79 6.32 9.39
N GLN A 789 24.50 5.31 8.88
CA GLN A 789 25.80 5.54 8.25
C GLN A 789 25.67 6.34 6.94
N ASN A 790 26.57 7.31 6.72
CA ASN A 790 26.46 8.25 5.59
C ASN A 790 26.76 7.66 4.21
N ASN A 791 27.44 6.51 4.14
CA ASN A 791 27.94 5.94 2.87
C ASN A 791 27.49 4.49 2.64
N GLY A 792 26.59 3.97 3.48
CA GLY A 792 26.22 2.56 3.52
C GLY A 792 24.73 2.36 3.25
N PRO A 793 23.94 2.05 4.29
CA PRO A 793 22.49 1.84 4.20
C PRO A 793 21.70 3.06 3.69
N SER A 794 20.48 2.82 3.20
CA SER A 794 19.49 3.81 2.78
C SER A 794 19.03 4.66 3.98
N HIS A 795 18.75 5.94 3.74
CA HIS A 795 18.10 6.83 4.71
C HIS A 795 16.60 6.98 4.44
N ASN A 796 16.02 6.07 3.66
CA ASN A 796 14.58 5.98 3.40
C ASN A 796 14.15 4.51 3.22
N HIS A 797 13.71 3.85 4.31
CA HIS A 797 13.36 2.42 4.33
C HIS A 797 12.17 2.14 5.28
N PRO A 798 11.14 1.39 4.87
CA PRO A 798 9.91 1.24 5.65
C PRO A 798 9.98 0.20 6.78
N MET A 799 10.98 -0.68 6.80
CA MET A 799 11.04 -1.86 7.70
C MET A 799 11.08 -1.57 9.21
N PHE A 800 11.43 -0.34 9.62
CA PHE A 800 11.29 0.12 11.02
C PHE A 800 10.02 0.95 11.26
N GLY A 801 9.04 0.85 10.36
CA GLY A 801 7.77 1.58 10.38
C GLY A 801 6.74 1.03 11.38
N SER A 802 7.02 -0.08 12.06
CA SER A 802 6.13 -0.68 13.07
C SER A 802 5.85 0.25 14.28
N ILE A 803 6.64 1.32 14.45
CA ILE A 803 6.29 2.38 15.41
C ILE A 803 4.98 3.11 15.06
N SER A 804 4.70 3.31 13.77
CA SER A 804 3.44 3.90 13.32
C SER A 804 2.26 2.97 13.67
N GLU A 805 2.41 1.67 13.43
CA GLU A 805 1.43 0.67 13.85
C GLU A 805 1.19 0.72 15.37
N TRP A 806 2.24 0.84 16.18
CA TRP A 806 2.13 0.98 17.63
C TRP A 806 1.37 2.24 18.07
N PHE A 807 1.48 3.36 17.33
CA PHE A 807 0.68 4.55 17.60
C PHE A 807 -0.83 4.28 17.47
N TYR A 808 -1.26 3.58 16.42
CA TYR A 808 -2.68 3.23 16.26
C TYR A 808 -3.13 2.16 17.25
N ARG A 809 -2.34 1.10 17.41
CA ARG A 809 -2.74 -0.09 18.18
C ARG A 809 -2.59 0.06 19.68
N SER A 810 -1.60 0.81 20.15
CA SER A 810 -1.31 0.95 21.57
C SER A 810 -1.69 2.32 22.08
N VAL A 811 -1.21 3.39 21.43
CA VAL A 811 -1.49 4.76 21.90
C VAL A 811 -2.97 5.08 21.72
N LEU A 812 -3.55 4.90 20.53
CA LEU A 812 -5.00 5.06 20.34
C LEU A 812 -5.80 3.83 20.79
N GLY A 813 -5.16 2.67 20.90
CA GLY A 813 -5.81 1.43 21.31
C GLY A 813 -6.67 0.75 20.26
N ILE A 814 -6.60 1.14 18.98
CA ILE A 814 -7.49 0.64 17.92
C ILE A 814 -6.96 -0.69 17.36
N ASN A 815 -7.60 -1.81 17.70
CA ASN A 815 -7.16 -3.14 17.29
C ASN A 815 -8.32 -3.95 16.70
N PRO A 816 -8.28 -4.37 15.42
CA PRO A 816 -9.16 -5.45 15.00
C PRO A 816 -8.78 -6.73 15.74
N THR A 817 -9.76 -7.58 16.10
CA THR A 817 -9.44 -8.87 16.73
C THR A 817 -8.66 -9.76 15.75
N GLU A 818 -7.86 -10.69 16.28
CA GLU A 818 -7.04 -11.59 15.44
C GLU A 818 -7.89 -12.48 14.52
N ASP A 819 -9.13 -12.77 14.91
CA ASP A 819 -10.12 -13.53 14.16
C ASP A 819 -11.16 -12.65 13.46
N ALA A 820 -10.93 -11.33 13.39
CA ALA A 820 -11.82 -10.42 12.68
C ALA A 820 -11.87 -10.74 11.19
N VAL A 821 -13.06 -10.53 10.60
CA VAL A 821 -13.28 -10.62 9.15
C VAL A 821 -13.69 -9.25 8.65
N ALA A 822 -12.75 -8.61 7.95
CA ALA A 822 -12.92 -7.24 7.46
C ALA A 822 -13.20 -6.23 8.58
N CYS A 823 -12.50 -6.37 9.70
CA CYS A 823 -12.70 -5.57 10.90
C CYS A 823 -14.15 -5.51 11.40
N ASP A 824 -14.84 -6.65 11.40
CA ASP A 824 -16.17 -6.79 12.01
C ASP A 824 -16.14 -6.71 13.54
N ARG A 825 -14.98 -6.96 14.15
CA ARG A 825 -14.77 -6.98 15.60
C ARG A 825 -13.51 -6.23 16.00
N TRP A 826 -13.64 -5.46 17.08
CA TRP A 826 -12.60 -4.57 17.59
C TRP A 826 -12.30 -4.79 19.07
N ILE A 827 -11.08 -4.50 19.46
CA ILE A 827 -10.64 -4.22 20.82
C ILE A 827 -10.16 -2.77 20.82
N LEU A 828 -10.72 -1.98 21.72
CA LEU A 828 -10.34 -0.59 21.95
C LEU A 828 -9.68 -0.53 23.32
N SER A 829 -8.36 -0.33 23.34
CA SER A 829 -7.52 -0.50 24.51
C SER A 829 -6.37 0.52 24.53
N PRO A 830 -6.65 1.81 24.82
CA PRO A 830 -5.61 2.83 24.85
C PRO A 830 -4.67 2.56 26.02
N GLN A 831 -3.38 2.45 25.72
CA GLN A 831 -2.33 2.24 26.71
C GLN A 831 -1.95 3.60 27.32
N LEU A 832 -2.42 3.86 28.54
CA LEU A 832 -2.37 5.18 29.16
C LEU A 832 -1.09 5.41 29.95
N THR A 833 -0.31 6.40 29.54
CA THR A 833 0.90 6.84 30.26
C THR A 833 0.85 8.33 30.59
N GLU A 834 1.44 8.75 31.71
CA GLU A 834 1.55 10.18 32.08
C GLU A 834 2.37 10.98 31.07
N GLN A 835 3.21 10.31 30.29
CA GLN A 835 4.05 10.92 29.27
C GLN A 835 3.28 11.26 27.97
N ILE A 836 2.07 10.72 27.82
CA ILE A 836 1.15 10.99 26.72
C ILE A 836 -0.23 11.26 27.35
N PRO A 837 -0.43 12.41 28.01
CA PRO A 837 -1.69 12.72 28.69
C PRO A 837 -2.89 12.89 27.73
N SER A 838 -2.65 13.00 26.42
CA SER A 838 -3.72 12.96 25.42
C SER A 838 -3.25 12.42 24.08
N ALA A 839 -4.14 11.69 23.40
CA ALA A 839 -4.02 11.31 22.00
C ALA A 839 -5.40 11.25 21.34
N SER A 840 -5.44 11.46 20.02
CA SER A 840 -6.64 11.44 19.20
C SER A 840 -6.31 10.87 17.83
N GLY A 841 -7.20 10.04 17.30
CA GLY A 841 -7.06 9.56 15.94
C GLY A 841 -8.17 8.62 15.51
N GLN A 842 -8.07 8.18 14.25
CA GLN A 842 -9.06 7.33 13.62
C GLN A 842 -8.43 6.40 12.59
N TYR A 843 -9.13 5.31 12.31
CA TYR A 843 -8.88 4.39 11.20
C TYR A 843 -10.16 4.20 10.40
N THR A 844 -10.06 4.39 9.09
CA THR A 844 -11.14 4.19 8.13
C THR A 844 -11.10 2.76 7.64
N SER A 845 -11.86 1.87 8.28
CA SER A 845 -11.99 0.48 7.87
C SER A 845 -12.91 0.34 6.65
N ILE A 846 -12.94 -0.85 6.06
CA ILE A 846 -13.87 -1.19 4.98
C ILE A 846 -15.36 -1.09 5.40
N ARG A 847 -15.65 -1.03 6.70
CA ARG A 847 -17.01 -0.92 7.28
C ARG A 847 -17.35 0.50 7.77
N GLY A 848 -16.38 1.42 7.74
CA GLY A 848 -16.54 2.77 8.28
C GLY A 848 -15.43 3.14 9.27
N ILE A 849 -15.60 4.30 9.90
CA ILE A 849 -14.58 4.93 10.75
C ILE A 849 -14.66 4.38 12.18
N VAL A 850 -13.52 3.93 12.70
CA VAL A 850 -13.29 3.72 14.13
C VAL A 850 -12.40 4.84 14.65
N SER A 851 -12.78 5.48 15.75
CA SER A 851 -11.98 6.55 16.35
C SER A 851 -11.79 6.34 17.85
N SER A 852 -10.67 6.86 18.35
CA SER A 852 -10.32 6.86 19.78
C SER A 852 -9.65 8.19 20.12
N GLU A 853 -10.18 8.89 21.11
CA GLU A 853 -9.63 10.14 21.63
C GLU A 853 -9.68 10.12 23.14
N TYR A 854 -8.55 10.36 23.81
CA TYR A 854 -8.53 10.48 25.26
C TYR A 854 -7.75 11.68 25.77
N ARG A 855 -8.13 12.11 26.96
CA ARG A 855 -7.41 13.05 27.81
C ARG A 855 -7.38 12.53 29.24
N ARG A 856 -6.19 12.47 29.82
CA ARG A 856 -5.91 11.98 31.16
C ARG A 856 -5.25 13.07 32.02
N THR A 857 -5.56 13.03 33.30
CA THR A 857 -4.77 13.60 34.41
C THR A 857 -4.69 12.54 35.52
N ASP A 858 -4.03 12.86 36.63
CA ASP A 858 -3.94 11.97 37.81
C ASP A 858 -5.31 11.68 38.44
N GLN A 859 -6.29 12.55 38.23
CA GLN A 859 -7.62 12.46 38.88
C GLN A 859 -8.74 12.06 37.94
N MET A 860 -8.52 12.17 36.63
CA MET A 860 -9.57 11.92 35.64
C MET A 860 -9.05 11.37 34.32
N LEU A 861 -9.86 10.51 33.70
CA LEU A 861 -9.77 10.13 32.29
C LEU A 861 -11.07 10.52 31.60
N GLU A 862 -10.98 11.16 30.44
CA GLU A 862 -12.06 11.26 29.47
C GLU A 862 -11.62 10.53 28.20
N TRP A 863 -12.41 9.57 27.74
CA TRP A 863 -12.12 8.77 26.55
C TRP A 863 -13.37 8.65 25.68
N GLU A 864 -13.29 9.13 24.44
CA GLU A 864 -14.34 9.09 23.43
C GLU A 864 -14.00 8.07 22.35
N VAL A 865 -14.96 7.19 22.05
CA VAL A 865 -14.83 6.10 21.08
C VAL A 865 -16.00 6.13 20.10
N ARG A 866 -15.71 5.95 18.81
CA ARG A 866 -16.73 5.74 17.77
C ARG A 866 -16.48 4.43 17.06
N ILE A 867 -17.53 3.64 16.91
CA ILE A 867 -17.51 2.31 16.29
C ILE A 867 -18.56 2.28 15.17
N PRO A 868 -18.20 1.86 13.95
CA PRO A 868 -19.10 1.91 12.80
C PRO A 868 -20.22 0.86 12.89
N PRO A 869 -21.40 1.11 12.31
CA PRO A 869 -22.50 0.15 12.28
C PRO A 869 -22.10 -1.24 11.80
N ASN A 870 -22.86 -2.24 12.24
CA ASN A 870 -22.65 -3.64 11.91
C ASN A 870 -21.35 -4.28 12.44
N THR A 871 -20.65 -3.61 13.37
CA THR A 871 -19.45 -4.14 14.04
C THR A 871 -19.65 -4.27 15.55
N ASP A 872 -18.85 -5.15 16.17
CA ASP A 872 -18.73 -5.30 17.63
C ASP A 872 -17.41 -4.72 18.12
N ALA A 873 -17.39 -4.35 19.40
CA ALA A 873 -16.18 -3.92 20.07
C ALA A 873 -16.13 -4.43 21.52
N ILE A 874 -14.92 -4.55 22.03
CA ILE A 874 -14.64 -4.64 23.47
C ILE A 874 -13.88 -3.37 23.85
N LEU A 875 -14.44 -2.58 24.76
CA LEU A 875 -13.70 -1.48 25.39
C LEU A 875 -12.93 -2.05 26.59
N GLU A 876 -11.62 -2.00 26.53
CA GLU A 876 -10.72 -2.32 27.64
C GLU A 876 -10.41 -1.01 28.36
N ILE A 877 -11.06 -0.77 29.49
CA ILE A 877 -11.01 0.49 30.24
C ILE A 877 -9.99 0.34 31.38
N PRO A 878 -8.76 0.88 31.24
CA PRO A 878 -7.76 0.84 32.30
C PRO A 878 -8.11 1.85 33.40
N PHE A 879 -8.11 1.39 34.65
CA PHE A 879 -8.32 2.24 35.83
C PHE A 879 -7.18 2.15 36.85
N SER A 880 -6.06 1.51 36.49
CA SER A 880 -4.85 1.55 37.31
C SER A 880 -4.37 2.98 37.51
N GLY A 881 -3.89 3.28 38.72
CA GLY A 881 -3.42 4.61 39.12
C GLY A 881 -4.52 5.59 39.58
N PHE A 882 -5.81 5.23 39.49
CA PHE A 882 -6.89 6.05 40.05
C PHE A 882 -7.29 5.54 41.45
N GLU A 883 -7.22 6.41 42.47
CA GLU A 883 -7.69 6.05 43.81
C GLU A 883 -9.23 5.99 43.88
N ARG A 884 -9.77 4.82 44.29
CA ARG A 884 -11.23 4.56 44.41
C ARG A 884 -12.02 5.03 43.17
N PRO A 885 -11.73 4.49 41.97
CA PRO A 885 -12.27 5.05 40.74
C PRO A 885 -13.79 4.87 40.65
N GLU A 886 -14.46 5.90 40.17
CA GLU A 886 -15.81 5.83 39.62
C GLU A 886 -15.73 5.89 38.09
N ILE A 887 -16.25 4.86 37.42
CA ILE A 887 -16.23 4.75 35.95
C ILE A 887 -17.65 4.92 35.43
N ARG A 888 -17.81 5.85 34.49
CA ARG A 888 -19.06 6.16 33.80
C ARG A 888 -18.91 5.92 32.30
N VAL A 889 -19.95 5.38 31.68
CA VAL A 889 -20.08 5.27 30.23
C VAL A 889 -21.40 5.89 29.82
N ASN A 890 -21.36 6.90 28.96
CA ASN A 890 -22.53 7.69 28.54
C ASN A 890 -23.36 8.16 29.76
N ASP A 891 -22.67 8.76 30.74
CA ASP A 891 -23.17 9.24 32.05
C ASP A 891 -23.64 8.16 33.05
N GLN A 892 -23.67 6.89 32.67
CA GLN A 892 -24.08 5.78 33.52
C GLN A 892 -22.90 5.19 34.30
N VAL A 893 -22.99 5.11 35.63
CA VAL A 893 -21.97 4.47 36.48
C VAL A 893 -21.94 2.96 36.25
N ILE A 894 -20.81 2.44 35.80
CA ILE A 894 -20.58 1.00 35.57
C ILE A 894 -19.63 0.36 36.59
N PHE A 895 -18.86 1.17 37.32
CA PHE A 895 -17.97 0.73 38.39
C PHE A 895 -17.83 1.81 39.45
N SER A 896 -17.97 1.45 40.72
CA SER A 896 -17.81 2.38 41.85
C SER A 896 -17.65 1.60 43.14
N GLY A 897 -16.68 1.99 43.98
CA GLY A 897 -16.47 1.37 45.30
C GLY A 897 -15.96 -0.07 45.26
N GLY A 898 -15.35 -0.51 44.15
CA GLY A 898 -14.90 -1.89 43.95
C GLY A 898 -15.99 -2.84 43.44
N ASP A 899 -17.20 -2.33 43.16
CA ASP A 899 -18.30 -3.12 42.66
C ASP A 899 -18.64 -2.74 41.22
N ILE A 900 -18.78 -3.75 40.35
CA ILE A 900 -19.31 -3.60 38.99
C ILE A 900 -20.84 -3.39 39.07
N ARG A 901 -21.33 -2.42 38.33
CA ARG A 901 -22.77 -2.13 38.15
C ARG A 901 -23.18 -2.43 36.72
N THR A 902 -23.74 -3.61 36.51
CA THR A 902 -24.25 -4.01 35.18
C THR A 902 -25.69 -3.55 34.96
N THR A 903 -26.04 -3.38 33.70
CA THR A 903 -27.43 -3.21 33.24
C THR A 903 -27.70 -4.18 32.10
N GLU A 904 -28.95 -4.25 31.61
CA GLU A 904 -29.25 -5.04 30.41
C GLU A 904 -28.40 -4.62 29.19
N ARG A 905 -27.98 -3.35 29.12
CA ARG A 905 -27.19 -2.79 28.02
C ARG A 905 -25.68 -2.80 28.22
N LEU A 906 -25.21 -2.65 29.47
CA LEU A 906 -23.79 -2.58 29.79
C LEU A 906 -23.43 -3.71 30.75
N GLN A 907 -22.82 -4.77 30.22
CA GLN A 907 -22.31 -5.90 31.00
C GLN A 907 -20.79 -5.79 31.09
N ALA A 908 -20.32 -5.23 32.18
CA ALA A 908 -18.89 -5.06 32.45
C ALA A 908 -18.33 -6.26 33.22
N HIS A 909 -17.08 -6.60 32.96
CA HIS A 909 -16.32 -7.61 33.67
C HIS A 909 -14.97 -7.04 34.09
N GLU A 910 -14.65 -7.11 35.38
CA GLU A 910 -13.32 -6.79 35.88
C GLU A 910 -12.41 -7.99 35.65
N VAL A 911 -11.21 -7.73 35.15
CA VAL A 911 -10.15 -8.73 34.98
C VAL A 911 -8.90 -8.28 35.75
N PRO A 912 -7.97 -9.20 36.08
CA PRO A 912 -6.74 -8.84 36.78
C PRO A 912 -6.00 -7.69 36.08
N GLY A 913 -5.37 -6.80 36.87
CA GLY A 913 -4.59 -5.68 36.36
C GLY A 913 -5.35 -4.34 36.29
N ASP A 914 -6.36 -4.13 37.14
CA ASP A 914 -7.16 -2.89 37.18
C ASP A 914 -7.77 -2.51 35.82
N LEU A 915 -8.40 -3.49 35.16
CA LEU A 915 -8.98 -3.36 33.82
C LEU A 915 -10.45 -3.79 33.82
N ILE A 916 -11.31 -2.99 33.18
CA ILE A 916 -12.70 -3.37 32.89
C ILE A 916 -12.86 -3.70 31.42
N LEU A 917 -13.41 -4.88 31.13
CA LEU A 917 -13.87 -5.27 29.81
C LEU A 917 -15.35 -4.91 29.67
N LEU A 918 -15.67 -4.12 28.65
CA LEU A 918 -17.04 -3.73 28.32
C LEU A 918 -17.34 -4.06 26.84
N PRO A 919 -17.99 -5.20 26.56
CA PRO A 919 -18.52 -5.49 25.23
C PRO A 919 -19.60 -4.49 24.84
N VAL A 920 -19.51 -3.95 23.63
CA VAL A 920 -20.46 -2.99 23.05
C VAL A 920 -20.65 -3.27 21.56
N GLY A 921 -21.79 -2.88 20.98
CA GLY A 921 -21.94 -2.82 19.53
C GLY A 921 -21.41 -1.51 18.95
N ASN A 922 -21.90 -1.15 17.76
CA ASN A 922 -21.59 0.14 17.17
C ASN A 922 -22.20 1.30 17.96
N GLY A 923 -21.60 2.48 17.84
CA GLY A 923 -22.11 3.67 18.51
C GLY A 923 -21.03 4.67 18.85
N HIS A 924 -21.41 5.59 19.73
CA HIS A 924 -20.53 6.60 20.29
C HIS A 924 -20.53 6.44 21.81
N PHE A 925 -19.36 6.19 22.38
CA PHE A 925 -19.18 5.91 23.79
C PHE A 925 -18.25 6.95 24.40
N LYS A 926 -18.74 7.62 25.45
CA LYS A 926 -17.94 8.50 26.31
C LYS A 926 -17.68 7.78 27.63
N VAL A 927 -16.44 7.36 27.83
CA VAL A 927 -15.94 6.79 29.08
C VAL A 927 -15.33 7.90 29.93
N GLN A 928 -15.71 7.97 31.20
CA GLN A 928 -15.13 8.88 32.18
C GLN A 928 -14.71 8.12 33.43
N ILE A 929 -13.48 8.34 33.88
CA ILE A 929 -12.99 7.86 35.17
C ILE A 929 -12.75 9.07 36.05
N GLN A 930 -13.24 9.04 37.30
CA GLN A 930 -12.92 10.03 38.32
C GLN A 930 -12.37 9.33 39.57
N ALA A 931 -11.27 9.83 40.10
CA ALA A 931 -10.79 9.43 41.42
C ALA A 931 -11.79 9.88 42.51
N GLY A 932 -12.03 9.02 43.50
CA GLY A 932 -12.95 9.33 44.60
C GLY A 932 -12.40 10.43 45.52
N GLU A 933 -13.26 11.30 46.05
CA GLU A 933 -12.88 12.21 47.14
C GLU A 933 -12.59 11.41 48.43
N ASN A 934 -11.54 11.80 49.15
CA ASN A 934 -11.01 11.12 50.35
C ASN A 934 -12.05 10.85 51.45
#